data_AF-A0A8D1N9G7-F1
#
_entry.id   AF-A0A8D1N9G7-F1
#
_cell.length_a   1.000
_cell.length_b   1.000
_cell.length_c   1.000
_cell.angle_alpha   90.00
_cell.angle_beta   90.00
_cell.angle_gamma   90.00
#
_symmetry.space_group_name_H-M   'P 1'
#
loop_
_entity.id
_entity.type
_entity.pdbx_description
1 polymer ?
#
loop_
_entity_poly.entity_id
_entity_poly.type
_entity_poly.pdbx_seq_one_letter_code
_entity_poly.pdbx_strand_id
1 'polypeptide(L)'
;MAGLAPRVEYLAGFCCPLGGLAAGKPRVLCHGAEIFLSTGSELVYVYDRDGRLLTAVYKFPGRVWHLELLALGRALYVLCARSGIYCLSLDQASRGSVSQDGRDGEAGEPPAPVIPVDPGACVLPDATLCAFTVLDNVLVALAQGPAQWKMQLFERPCPGQDPRPGGQIGEVELSTCTPPSGSLGEPAAPCFLPVLCCASPPGPGVPHGHVQGSGGVTLEEALFGLLFGADASLLESPVILCGLPDGQLCCAVLKTLVTSRSAPGDPKALVKILHHLEEPVIFIGAVRTEPLAEATGDAHSDCLVALGHHGRTLAIKASWDEVGHLVPELREYCLPGPLLCAACGEGGRLYHSTPSDLCVVHLAQGGSPWDPMQPTGAPGGLPALLCPASLSVCSVVTLSVSSRAPEGSTELLALSARGRLMTCLLDPHSEAPCPTRVTVANAGRKIKELLSGIGTVSERVSSLKKAVDQRNEALACLNEAMNVSCALLSSREGPRPISCSVTPAWSRLQLQDVLTATCLLENSSSFSLDRGWALCVQVLSSARALDLDSAGSAVTYTIPLDQLGPGGRREVTLPLGPGEDGSLDLPVTVSCALFYSLREVLGGALAPRDPFEEPSSEECPPGVLPEQEGVCLPLSEHTVDMLQGLRFPGLAAPPVRAPGQLGPAGDPVHTFLQTCRGPGGQLAGPESLRAKYLPPSVATIRVSAELLRAAFGDSHAGGPLCSATLQWLLAENTAADVVRAQALSSVQGVAPDGADIRLIIREVSVTDLCPAGPLQAVEIQLESSSLANMCRAHHAVVGRLQRLVVQQAARGSSPPDLRLQYLHQIQANHETLLREVQTLRDRLCTEDEAGSCATAQRLLQVYKQLRSPSLLLL
;
A
#
# COMPACT_ATOMS: atom_id res chain seq x y z
N MET A 1 -23.36 26.97 26.44
CA MET A 1 -24.24 27.56 25.41
C MET A 1 -24.83 26.39 24.66
N ALA A 2 -26.16 26.22 24.67
CA ALA A 2 -26.78 25.22 23.80
C ALA A 2 -26.73 25.83 22.39
N GLY A 3 -25.78 25.36 21.58
CA GLY A 3 -25.54 25.89 20.23
C GLY A 3 -26.66 25.48 19.29
N LEU A 4 -26.85 26.28 18.23
CA LEU A 4 -27.52 25.88 17.00
C LEU A 4 -26.93 24.53 16.57
N ALA A 5 -27.62 23.43 16.80
CA ALA A 5 -27.15 22.12 16.35
C ALA A 5 -27.48 22.02 14.84
N PRO A 6 -26.50 22.14 13.93
CA PRO A 6 -26.78 21.96 12.51
C PRO A 6 -27.26 20.53 12.28
N ARG A 7 -28.29 20.37 11.46
CA ARG A 7 -28.62 19.05 10.95
C ARG A 7 -27.69 18.75 9.78
N VAL A 8 -26.77 17.82 10.02
CA VAL A 8 -25.76 17.40 9.04
C VAL A 8 -26.25 16.17 8.29
N GLU A 9 -26.31 16.28 6.97
CA GLU A 9 -26.60 15.16 6.07
C GLU A 9 -25.38 14.86 5.19
N TYR A 10 -25.00 13.59 5.12
CA TYR A 10 -23.89 13.12 4.30
C TYR A 10 -24.41 12.70 2.93
N LEU A 11 -23.79 13.22 1.87
CA LEU A 11 -24.18 12.95 0.49
C LEU A 11 -23.31 11.86 -0.14
N ALA A 12 -22.00 12.10 -0.24
CA ALA A 12 -21.07 11.20 -0.93
C ALA A 12 -19.62 11.37 -0.46
N GLY A 13 -18.77 10.39 -0.80
CA GLY A 13 -17.35 10.35 -0.44
C GLY A 13 -16.46 10.43 -1.67
N PHE A 14 -15.44 11.28 -1.61
CA PHE A 14 -14.51 11.56 -2.69
C PHE A 14 -13.07 11.42 -2.20
N CYS A 15 -12.16 11.05 -3.09
CA CYS A 15 -10.73 10.99 -2.77
C CYS A 15 -10.15 12.41 -2.71
N CYS A 16 -9.85 12.88 -1.50
CA CYS A 16 -9.05 14.09 -1.29
C CYS A 16 -7.57 13.70 -1.11
N PRO A 17 -6.63 14.38 -1.78
CA PRO A 17 -5.21 14.16 -1.53
C PRO A 17 -4.88 14.45 -0.05
N LEU A 18 -4.20 13.49 0.59
CA LEU A 18 -3.75 13.61 1.99
C LEU A 18 -2.61 14.62 2.07
N GLY A 19 -2.89 15.82 2.58
CA GLY A 19 -1.88 16.85 2.81
C GLY A 19 -2.50 18.24 2.78
N GLY A 20 -2.29 19.02 3.84
CA GLY A 20 -2.82 20.39 3.97
C GLY A 20 -2.39 21.32 2.83
N LEU A 21 -3.18 22.38 2.61
CA LEU A 21 -2.96 23.60 1.81
C LEU A 21 -1.77 23.58 0.81
N ALA A 22 -1.71 22.58 -0.07
CA ALA A 22 -0.69 22.48 -1.11
C ALA A 22 -1.34 22.76 -2.47
N ALA A 23 -1.26 24.02 -2.92
CA ALA A 23 -1.60 24.60 -4.24
C ALA A 23 -2.95 24.26 -4.91
N GLY A 24 -3.60 23.12 -4.67
CA GLY A 24 -4.96 22.82 -5.12
C GLY A 24 -5.97 23.19 -4.05
N LYS A 25 -6.78 24.23 -4.26
CA LYS A 25 -7.83 24.63 -3.32
C LYS A 25 -9.11 23.85 -3.63
N PRO A 26 -9.56 22.93 -2.75
CA PRO A 26 -10.83 22.25 -2.97
C PRO A 26 -11.96 23.29 -3.05
N ARG A 27 -12.87 23.10 -4.00
CA ARG A 27 -13.98 24.02 -4.28
C ARG A 27 -15.25 23.22 -4.47
N VAL A 28 -16.33 23.74 -3.92
CA VAL A 28 -17.69 23.23 -4.08
C VAL A 28 -18.54 24.37 -4.61
N LEU A 29 -19.20 24.12 -5.74
CA LEU A 29 -20.16 25.04 -6.36
C LEU A 29 -21.49 24.31 -6.51
N CYS A 30 -22.59 25.06 -6.39
CA CYS A 30 -23.94 24.52 -6.51
C CYS A 30 -24.69 25.32 -7.57
N HIS A 31 -25.38 24.62 -8.48
CA HIS A 31 -26.25 25.22 -9.48
C HIS A 31 -27.50 24.36 -9.67
N GLY A 32 -28.63 24.83 -9.13
CA GLY A 32 -29.84 24.03 -9.09
C GLY A 32 -29.65 22.77 -8.22
N ALA A 33 -29.81 21.59 -8.85
CA ALA A 33 -29.58 20.30 -8.21
C ALA A 33 -28.16 19.75 -8.42
N GLU A 34 -27.39 20.31 -9.36
CA GLU A 34 -26.04 19.85 -9.69
C GLU A 34 -24.99 20.49 -8.77
N ILE A 35 -24.11 19.67 -8.22
CA ILE A 35 -22.97 20.07 -7.38
C ILE A 35 -21.69 19.78 -8.16
N PHE A 36 -20.90 20.83 -8.37
CA PHE A 36 -19.58 20.75 -8.99
C PHE A 36 -18.51 20.78 -7.91
N LEU A 37 -17.70 19.74 -7.84
CA LEU A 37 -16.72 19.52 -6.79
C LEU A 37 -15.32 19.34 -7.38
N SER A 38 -14.35 20.10 -6.88
CA SER A 38 -12.93 19.84 -7.08
C SER A 38 -12.29 19.50 -5.74
N THR A 39 -11.51 18.41 -5.69
CA THR A 39 -10.74 18.02 -4.51
C THR A 39 -9.31 18.57 -4.51
N GLY A 40 -8.96 19.43 -5.47
CA GLY A 40 -7.58 19.88 -5.70
C GLY A 40 -6.70 18.85 -6.44
N SER A 41 -7.32 17.76 -6.91
CA SER A 41 -6.71 16.78 -7.82
C SER A 41 -6.91 17.18 -9.28
N GLU A 42 -6.64 16.29 -10.22
CA GLU A 42 -6.92 16.45 -11.67
C GLU A 42 -8.41 16.26 -12.01
N LEU A 43 -9.24 15.91 -11.03
CA LEU A 43 -10.63 15.51 -11.24
C LEU A 43 -11.60 16.58 -10.77
N VAL A 44 -12.61 16.85 -11.59
CA VAL A 44 -13.81 17.62 -11.22
C VAL A 44 -15.01 16.69 -11.29
N TYR A 45 -15.74 16.58 -10.19
CA TYR A 45 -16.90 15.72 -10.03
C TYR A 45 -18.18 16.54 -10.22
N VAL A 46 -19.14 15.98 -10.94
CA VAL A 46 -20.51 16.50 -11.03
C VAL A 46 -21.42 15.52 -10.33
N TYR A 47 -22.05 15.97 -9.25
CA TYR A 47 -22.93 15.17 -8.41
C TYR A 47 -24.35 15.73 -8.49
N ASP A 48 -25.32 14.91 -8.87
CA ASP A 48 -26.73 15.27 -8.80
C ASP A 48 -27.24 15.04 -7.38
N ARG A 49 -27.61 16.13 -6.74
CA ARG A 49 -28.11 16.12 -5.37
C ARG A 49 -29.48 15.46 -5.26
N ASP A 50 -30.35 15.63 -6.25
CA ASP A 50 -31.73 15.13 -6.20
C ASP A 50 -31.75 13.62 -6.48
N GLY A 51 -30.96 13.16 -7.46
CA GLY A 51 -30.73 11.74 -7.74
C GLY A 51 -29.77 11.03 -6.79
N ARG A 52 -29.08 11.77 -5.90
CA ARG A 52 -27.99 11.30 -5.01
C ARG A 52 -26.88 10.52 -5.72
N LEU A 53 -26.67 10.77 -7.01
CA LEU A 53 -25.78 10.00 -7.86
C LEU A 53 -24.69 10.89 -8.45
N LEU A 54 -23.49 10.31 -8.62
CA LEU A 54 -22.41 10.92 -9.38
C LEU A 54 -22.73 10.86 -10.89
N THR A 55 -22.93 12.00 -11.54
CA THR A 55 -23.36 12.06 -12.94
C THR A 55 -22.19 12.04 -13.92
N ALA A 56 -21.10 12.72 -13.61
CA ALA A 56 -19.91 12.78 -14.45
C ALA A 56 -18.63 13.05 -13.65
N VAL A 57 -17.49 12.60 -14.18
CA VAL A 57 -16.16 12.95 -13.67
C VAL A 57 -15.29 13.46 -14.82
N TYR A 58 -14.92 14.74 -14.79
CA TYR A 58 -14.02 15.33 -15.78
C TYR A 58 -12.56 15.21 -15.33
N LYS A 59 -11.72 14.64 -16.19
CA LYS A 59 -10.27 14.53 -15.95
C LYS A 59 -9.50 15.59 -16.73
N PHE A 60 -8.84 16.48 -16.02
CA PHE A 60 -8.00 17.55 -16.55
C PHE A 60 -6.52 17.12 -16.66
N PRO A 61 -5.71 17.80 -17.48
CA PRO A 61 -4.30 17.46 -17.67
C PRO A 61 -3.39 17.81 -16.48
N GLY A 62 -3.90 18.54 -15.49
CA GLY A 62 -3.15 18.92 -14.28
C GLY A 62 -4.06 19.24 -13.11
N ARG A 63 -3.46 19.47 -11.93
CA ARG A 63 -4.21 19.75 -10.69
C ARG A 63 -5.09 20.99 -10.84
N VAL A 64 -6.33 20.90 -10.39
CA VAL A 64 -7.28 22.01 -10.43
C VAL A 64 -7.00 22.99 -9.29
N TRP A 65 -6.67 24.23 -9.65
CA TRP A 65 -6.36 25.34 -8.73
C TRP A 65 -7.59 26.22 -8.45
N HIS A 66 -8.41 26.47 -9.47
CA HIS A 66 -9.61 27.30 -9.36
C HIS A 66 -10.73 26.76 -10.26
N LEU A 67 -11.97 26.98 -9.84
CA LEU A 67 -13.18 26.53 -10.51
C LEU A 67 -14.22 27.64 -10.41
N GLU A 68 -14.84 28.01 -11.54
CA GLU A 68 -15.92 28.99 -11.59
C GLU A 68 -16.98 28.54 -12.60
N LEU A 69 -18.26 28.76 -12.27
CA LEU A 69 -19.39 28.34 -13.08
C LEU A 69 -20.16 29.55 -13.60
N LEU A 70 -20.35 29.61 -14.93
CA LEU A 70 -21.20 30.60 -15.58
C LEU A 70 -22.61 30.03 -15.79
N ALA A 71 -23.55 30.47 -14.94
CA ALA A 71 -24.93 29.97 -14.92
C ALA A 71 -25.69 30.15 -16.24
N LEU A 72 -25.62 31.34 -16.85
CA LEU A 72 -26.39 31.71 -18.04
C LEU A 72 -25.97 31.00 -19.34
N GLY A 73 -24.79 30.40 -19.37
CA GLY A 73 -24.27 29.65 -20.54
C GLY A 73 -23.89 28.21 -20.23
N ARG A 74 -24.24 27.72 -19.02
CA ARG A 74 -23.83 26.43 -18.44
C ARG A 74 -22.39 26.06 -18.82
N ALA A 75 -21.48 27.01 -18.62
CA ALA A 75 -20.07 26.87 -18.95
C ALA A 75 -19.24 26.78 -17.66
N LEU A 76 -18.38 25.78 -17.58
CA LEU A 76 -17.49 25.54 -16.45
C LEU A 76 -16.06 25.95 -16.82
N TYR A 77 -15.52 26.95 -16.12
CA TYR A 77 -14.14 27.39 -16.27
C TYR A 77 -13.27 26.75 -15.19
N VAL A 78 -12.13 26.18 -15.59
CA VAL A 78 -11.23 25.43 -14.70
C VAL A 78 -9.80 25.88 -14.93
N LEU A 79 -9.11 26.32 -13.88
CA LEU A 79 -7.69 26.63 -13.93
C LEU A 79 -6.88 25.41 -13.50
N CYS A 80 -6.02 24.94 -14.40
CA CYS A 80 -5.14 23.81 -14.15
C CYS A 80 -3.70 24.27 -13.95
N ALA A 81 -3.06 23.73 -12.92
CA ALA A 81 -1.68 23.98 -12.55
C ALA A 81 -0.75 23.87 -13.77
N ARG A 82 0.05 24.91 -14.01
CA ARG A 82 1.06 24.97 -15.08
C ARG A 82 0.54 24.69 -16.50
N SER A 83 -0.78 24.79 -16.71
CA SER A 83 -1.42 24.50 -17.99
C SER A 83 -2.17 25.70 -18.55
N GLY A 84 -3.10 26.26 -17.76
CA GLY A 84 -3.98 27.34 -18.20
C GLY A 84 -5.43 27.15 -17.83
N ILE A 85 -6.32 27.95 -18.42
CA ILE A 85 -7.76 27.94 -18.18
C ILE A 85 -8.46 27.12 -19.26
N TYR A 86 -9.29 26.18 -18.83
CA TYR A 86 -10.15 25.33 -19.65
C TYR A 86 -11.59 25.77 -19.54
N CYS A 87 -12.36 25.71 -20.63
CA CYS A 87 -13.78 26.03 -20.67
C CYS A 87 -14.57 24.83 -21.21
N LEU A 88 -15.51 24.32 -20.42
CA LEU A 88 -16.39 23.20 -20.79
C LEU A 88 -17.84 23.68 -20.91
N SER A 89 -18.52 23.30 -21.98
CA SER A 89 -19.98 23.45 -22.08
C SER A 89 -20.66 22.23 -21.46
N LEU A 90 -21.46 22.45 -20.41
CA LEU A 90 -22.16 21.39 -19.69
C LEU A 90 -23.38 20.86 -20.45
N ASP A 91 -23.86 21.57 -21.48
CA ASP A 91 -25.00 21.14 -22.30
C ASP A 91 -24.68 19.94 -23.20
N GLN A 92 -23.41 19.73 -23.56
CA GLN A 92 -22.99 18.59 -24.38
C GLN A 92 -23.05 17.25 -23.63
N ALA A 93 -22.97 17.27 -22.29
CA ALA A 93 -23.03 16.05 -21.46
C ALA A 93 -24.42 15.37 -21.50
N SER A 94 -25.47 16.11 -21.85
CA SER A 94 -26.84 15.58 -21.99
C SER A 94 -27.07 14.76 -23.27
N ARG A 95 -26.17 14.81 -24.26
CA ARG A 95 -26.33 14.16 -25.58
C ARG A 95 -25.47 12.89 -25.76
N GLY A 96 -24.69 12.50 -24.76
CA GLY A 96 -23.77 11.38 -24.81
C GLY A 96 -24.32 10.05 -24.27
N SER A 97 -25.60 9.72 -24.47
CA SER A 97 -26.11 8.38 -24.17
C SER A 97 -25.79 7.41 -25.32
N VAL A 98 -24.60 6.81 -25.25
CA VAL A 98 -24.28 5.40 -25.54
C VAL A 98 -25.11 4.68 -26.63
N SER A 99 -24.48 4.33 -27.76
CA SER A 99 -24.79 3.11 -28.49
C SER A 99 -23.94 1.96 -27.92
N GLN A 100 -24.47 1.24 -26.92
CA GLN A 100 -23.97 -0.07 -26.51
C GLN A 100 -25.05 -1.09 -26.86
N ASP A 101 -24.72 -1.94 -27.82
CA ASP A 101 -25.44 -3.19 -28.07
C ASP A 101 -25.35 -4.11 -26.86
N GLY A 102 -26.41 -4.92 -26.71
CA GLY A 102 -26.82 -5.55 -25.47
C GLY A 102 -25.84 -6.53 -24.83
N ARG A 103 -25.95 -6.62 -23.50
CA ARG A 103 -25.98 -7.88 -22.76
C ARG A 103 -26.53 -7.63 -21.36
N ASP A 104 -27.64 -8.31 -21.07
CA ASP A 104 -28.24 -8.40 -19.74
C ASP A 104 -27.23 -8.99 -18.74
N GLY A 105 -27.03 -8.27 -17.63
CA GLY A 105 -26.21 -8.66 -16.49
C GLY A 105 -26.60 -7.81 -15.28
N GLU A 106 -26.70 -8.46 -14.12
CA GLU A 106 -27.36 -8.00 -12.89
C GLU A 106 -26.99 -6.57 -12.43
N ALA A 107 -28.01 -5.86 -11.96
CA ALA A 107 -27.99 -4.45 -11.59
C ALA A 107 -27.11 -4.15 -10.36
N GLY A 108 -25.83 -3.87 -10.60
CA GLY A 108 -25.06 -2.89 -9.84
C GLY A 108 -25.12 -1.54 -10.55
N GLU A 109 -25.22 -0.42 -9.82
CA GLU A 109 -25.13 0.93 -10.41
C GLU A 109 -23.86 1.03 -11.28
N PRO A 110 -23.97 1.41 -12.56
CA PRO A 110 -22.79 1.56 -13.41
C PRO A 110 -21.91 2.69 -12.85
N PRO A 111 -20.58 2.51 -12.80
CA PRO A 111 -19.68 3.58 -12.35
C PRO A 111 -19.81 4.79 -13.28
N ALA A 112 -19.88 5.99 -12.69
CA ALA A 112 -19.99 7.24 -13.44
C ALA A 112 -18.86 7.35 -14.50
N PRO A 113 -19.17 7.77 -15.74
CA PRO A 113 -18.18 7.85 -16.80
C PRO A 113 -17.10 8.90 -16.47
N VAL A 114 -15.84 8.48 -16.54
CA VAL A 114 -14.69 9.40 -16.48
C VAL A 114 -14.43 9.95 -17.88
N ILE A 115 -14.66 11.24 -18.06
CA ILE A 115 -14.56 11.95 -19.33
C ILE A 115 -13.23 12.73 -19.36
N PRO A 116 -12.24 12.33 -20.18
CA PRO A 116 -11.03 13.11 -20.35
C PRO A 116 -11.35 14.42 -21.07
N VAL A 117 -10.83 15.53 -20.54
CA VAL A 117 -10.99 16.85 -21.14
C VAL A 117 -10.01 16.99 -22.31
N ASP A 118 -10.55 17.37 -23.48
CA ASP A 118 -9.76 17.61 -24.69
C ASP A 118 -8.79 18.79 -24.48
N PRO A 119 -7.50 18.67 -24.87
CA PRO A 119 -6.58 19.81 -24.89
C PRO A 119 -7.09 21.04 -25.66
N GLY A 120 -7.93 20.85 -26.68
CA GLY A 120 -8.62 21.90 -27.43
C GLY A 120 -9.67 22.67 -26.63
N ALA A 121 -10.05 22.21 -25.44
CA ALA A 121 -10.90 22.96 -24.50
C ALA A 121 -10.11 24.03 -23.70
N CYS A 122 -8.78 24.07 -23.85
CA CYS A 122 -7.94 25.11 -23.24
C CYS A 122 -8.15 26.45 -23.96
N VAL A 123 -8.79 27.40 -23.26
CA VAL A 123 -9.10 28.73 -23.80
C VAL A 123 -7.98 29.74 -23.57
N LEU A 124 -7.17 29.55 -22.51
CA LEU A 124 -6.04 30.42 -22.20
C LEU A 124 -4.85 29.59 -21.71
N PRO A 125 -3.93 29.18 -22.61
CA PRO A 125 -2.74 28.41 -22.24
C PRO A 125 -1.67 29.34 -21.67
N ASP A 126 -1.55 29.36 -20.34
CA ASP A 126 -0.49 30.09 -19.64
C ASP A 126 -0.18 29.40 -18.31
N ALA A 127 1.07 28.99 -18.15
CA ALA A 127 1.56 28.26 -16.99
C ALA A 127 1.75 29.14 -15.75
N THR A 128 1.75 30.47 -15.91
CA THR A 128 1.96 31.45 -14.83
C THR A 128 0.67 31.87 -14.13
N LEU A 129 -0.50 31.47 -14.65
CA LEU A 129 -1.80 31.81 -14.09
C LEU A 129 -2.05 31.14 -12.74
N CYS A 130 -2.46 31.94 -11.73
CA CYS A 130 -2.73 31.45 -10.38
C CYS A 130 -4.18 31.63 -9.91
N ALA A 131 -4.92 32.60 -10.47
CA ALA A 131 -6.33 32.81 -10.18
C ALA A 131 -7.03 33.44 -11.38
N PHE A 132 -8.35 33.28 -11.49
CA PHE A 132 -9.16 33.99 -12.47
C PHE A 132 -10.55 34.28 -11.91
N THR A 133 -11.27 35.20 -12.56
CA THR A 133 -12.71 35.38 -12.38
C THR A 133 -13.35 35.77 -13.72
N VAL A 134 -14.59 35.34 -13.94
CA VAL A 134 -15.36 35.63 -15.15
C VAL A 134 -16.46 36.62 -14.82
N LEU A 135 -16.44 37.77 -15.49
CA LEU A 135 -17.45 38.81 -15.33
C LEU A 135 -18.04 39.19 -16.70
N ASP A 136 -19.33 38.97 -16.89
CA ASP A 136 -20.05 39.25 -18.13
C ASP A 136 -19.31 38.71 -19.38
N ASN A 137 -18.71 39.60 -20.16
CA ASN A 137 -17.97 39.30 -21.39
C ASN A 137 -16.45 39.41 -21.22
N VAL A 138 -15.94 39.48 -19.99
CA VAL A 138 -14.51 39.65 -19.68
C VAL A 138 -14.04 38.51 -18.76
N LEU A 139 -12.94 37.88 -19.14
CA LEU A 139 -12.18 36.95 -18.31
C LEU A 139 -11.01 37.71 -17.68
N VAL A 140 -10.97 37.81 -16.36
CA VAL A 140 -9.87 38.44 -15.64
C VAL A 140 -8.98 37.34 -15.07
N ALA A 141 -7.71 37.34 -15.41
CA ALA A 141 -6.74 36.35 -14.95
C ALA A 141 -5.59 37.03 -14.21
N LEU A 142 -5.06 36.37 -13.19
CA LEU A 142 -3.93 36.85 -12.40
C LEU A 142 -2.74 35.90 -12.58
N ALA A 143 -1.67 36.42 -13.15
CA ALA A 143 -0.43 35.72 -13.45
C ALA A 143 0.68 36.06 -12.45
N GLN A 144 1.47 35.07 -12.06
CA GLN A 144 2.66 35.25 -11.23
C GLN A 144 3.86 35.63 -12.11
N GLY A 145 4.29 36.90 -12.03
CA GLY A 145 5.54 37.36 -12.64
C GLY A 145 6.76 37.10 -11.73
N PRO A 146 7.98 37.37 -12.22
CA PRO A 146 9.22 37.13 -11.48
C PRO A 146 9.39 38.03 -10.24
N ALA A 147 8.78 39.21 -10.25
CA ALA A 147 8.87 40.17 -9.15
C ALA A 147 7.51 40.76 -8.72
N GLN A 148 6.47 40.66 -9.55
CA GLN A 148 5.17 41.31 -9.36
C GLN A 148 4.04 40.43 -9.91
N TRP A 149 2.82 40.63 -9.41
CA TRP A 149 1.63 39.98 -9.95
C TRP A 149 1.08 40.80 -11.12
N LYS A 150 0.60 40.11 -12.17
CA LYS A 150 0.05 40.74 -13.36
C LYS A 150 -1.42 40.39 -13.49
N MET A 151 -2.30 41.39 -13.43
CA MET A 151 -3.71 41.22 -13.74
C MET A 151 -3.95 41.50 -15.21
N GLN A 152 -4.46 40.50 -15.92
CA GLN A 152 -4.71 40.54 -17.36
C GLN A 152 -6.19 40.37 -17.64
N LEU A 153 -6.74 41.21 -18.52
CA LEU A 153 -8.13 41.18 -18.94
C LEU A 153 -8.19 40.61 -20.34
N PHE A 154 -9.07 39.65 -20.56
CA PHE A 154 -9.33 39.01 -21.84
C PHE A 154 -10.79 39.12 -22.21
N GLU A 155 -11.10 39.22 -23.50
CA GLU A 155 -12.46 39.00 -23.99
C GLU A 155 -12.87 37.57 -23.70
N ARG A 156 -14.10 37.36 -23.20
CA ARG A 156 -14.56 36.04 -22.74
C ARG A 156 -14.50 35.03 -23.89
N PRO A 157 -13.67 33.98 -23.79
CA PRO A 157 -13.62 32.94 -24.80
C PRO A 157 -14.85 32.04 -24.69
N CYS A 158 -15.51 31.79 -25.83
CA CYS A 158 -16.66 30.90 -25.93
C CYS A 158 -16.21 29.44 -26.16
N PRO A 159 -16.90 28.44 -25.58
CA PRO A 159 -16.55 27.04 -25.77
C PRO A 159 -16.65 26.63 -27.26
N GLY A 160 -15.61 25.98 -27.78
CA GLY A 160 -15.56 25.48 -29.16
C GLY A 160 -15.06 26.47 -30.23
N GLN A 161 -14.60 27.67 -29.83
CA GLN A 161 -13.94 28.61 -30.73
C GLN A 161 -12.41 28.48 -30.61
N ASP A 162 -11.68 28.53 -31.74
CA ASP A 162 -10.21 28.41 -31.73
C ASP A 162 -9.57 29.44 -30.76
N PRO A 163 -8.58 29.04 -29.94
CA PRO A 163 -7.85 29.93 -29.06
C PRO A 163 -7.03 30.92 -29.91
N ARG A 164 -7.62 32.06 -30.24
CA ARG A 164 -6.91 33.11 -30.98
C ARG A 164 -6.01 33.90 -30.01
N PRO A 165 -4.70 34.02 -30.25
CA PRO A 165 -3.78 34.80 -29.41
C PRO A 165 -3.93 36.33 -29.61
N GLY A 166 -5.13 36.89 -29.42
CA GLY A 166 -5.43 38.30 -29.70
C GLY A 166 -6.52 38.98 -28.87
N GLY A 167 -7.07 38.33 -27.83
CA GLY A 167 -8.20 38.84 -27.04
C GLY A 167 -7.86 39.65 -25.79
N GLN A 168 -6.58 39.98 -25.53
CA GLN A 168 -6.20 40.73 -24.33
C GLN A 168 -6.64 42.20 -24.45
N ILE A 169 -7.50 42.61 -23.53
CA ILE A 169 -8.15 43.92 -23.47
C ILE A 169 -7.29 44.91 -22.66
N GLY A 170 -6.64 44.45 -21.59
CA GLY A 170 -5.82 45.29 -20.71
C GLY A 170 -4.90 44.49 -19.80
N GLU A 171 -3.91 45.17 -19.21
CA GLU A 171 -2.97 44.61 -18.23
C GLU A 171 -2.64 45.67 -17.17
N VAL A 172 -2.50 45.23 -15.93
CA VAL A 172 -1.98 46.07 -14.85
C VAL A 172 -1.10 45.25 -13.90
N GLU A 173 -0.03 45.87 -13.40
CA GLU A 173 0.92 45.25 -12.48
C GLU A 173 0.59 45.61 -11.02
N LEU A 174 0.52 44.60 -10.14
CA LEU A 174 0.32 44.77 -8.71
C LEU A 174 1.68 44.74 -8.01
N SER A 175 1.98 45.77 -7.23
CA SER A 175 3.26 45.90 -6.51
C SER A 175 3.25 45.07 -5.22
N THR A 176 4.13 44.08 -5.11
CA THR A 176 4.30 43.25 -3.90
C THR A 176 5.23 43.91 -2.87
N CYS A 177 4.98 43.68 -1.58
CA CYS A 177 5.81 44.20 -0.49
C CYS A 177 7.18 43.48 -0.35
N THR A 178 7.33 42.29 -0.94
CA THR A 178 8.54 41.47 -0.82
C THR A 178 8.89 40.81 -2.16
N PRO A 179 10.12 40.96 -2.68
CA PRO A 179 10.57 40.15 -3.79
C PRO A 179 10.74 38.70 -3.32
N PRO A 180 10.36 37.68 -4.12
CA PRO A 180 10.68 36.30 -3.79
C PRO A 180 12.20 36.18 -3.66
N SER A 181 12.66 35.66 -2.52
CA SER A 181 14.08 35.47 -2.22
C SER A 181 14.75 34.67 -3.35
N GLY A 182 15.86 35.22 -3.84
CA GLY A 182 16.53 34.77 -5.06
C GLY A 182 16.86 33.28 -5.08
N SER A 183 16.27 32.59 -6.05
CA SER A 183 16.91 31.46 -6.73
C SER A 183 16.55 31.56 -8.20
N LEU A 184 17.58 31.54 -9.05
CA LEU A 184 17.46 31.44 -10.50
C LEU A 184 17.02 29.99 -10.81
N GLY A 185 15.77 29.66 -10.52
CA GLY A 185 15.18 28.34 -10.71
C GLY A 185 13.72 28.46 -11.17
N GLU A 186 13.17 27.38 -11.73
CA GLU A 186 11.76 27.32 -12.16
C GLU A 186 10.82 27.82 -11.05
N PRO A 187 9.76 28.59 -11.37
CA PRO A 187 8.83 29.09 -10.37
C PRO A 187 8.20 27.91 -9.60
N ALA A 188 8.56 27.79 -8.33
CA ALA A 188 7.91 26.88 -7.39
C ALA A 188 6.44 27.32 -7.24
N ALA A 189 5.51 26.36 -7.25
CA ALA A 189 4.10 26.67 -7.12
C ALA A 189 3.85 27.42 -5.79
N PRO A 190 3.10 28.54 -5.80
CA PRO A 190 2.87 29.32 -4.59
C PRO A 190 2.09 28.51 -3.54
N CYS A 191 2.50 28.62 -2.27
CA CYS A 191 1.84 27.91 -1.15
C CYS A 191 0.39 28.36 -0.95
N PHE A 192 0.08 29.62 -1.26
CA PHE A 192 -1.27 30.19 -1.24
C PHE A 192 -1.59 30.81 -2.61
N LEU A 193 -2.78 30.52 -3.12
CA LEU A 193 -3.28 31.14 -4.34
C LEU A 193 -3.96 32.48 -4.03
N PRO A 194 -3.84 33.49 -4.89
CA PRO A 194 -4.59 34.73 -4.78
C PRO A 194 -6.10 34.51 -4.79
N VAL A 195 -6.84 35.42 -4.15
CA VAL A 195 -8.31 35.42 -4.12
C VAL A 195 -8.83 36.60 -4.92
N LEU A 196 -9.71 36.32 -5.89
CA LEU A 196 -10.40 37.34 -6.68
C LEU A 196 -11.87 37.40 -6.29
N CYS A 197 -12.42 38.60 -6.23
CA CYS A 197 -13.84 38.87 -6.00
C CYS A 197 -14.24 40.11 -6.83
N CYS A 198 -15.38 40.07 -7.49
CA CYS A 198 -15.87 41.23 -8.26
C CYS A 198 -16.88 42.01 -7.42
N ALA A 199 -16.72 43.33 -7.30
CA ALA A 199 -17.69 44.23 -6.70
C ALA A 199 -18.35 45.09 -7.79
N SER A 200 -19.69 45.15 -7.78
CA SER A 200 -20.50 45.95 -8.71
C SER A 200 -21.36 46.97 -7.95
N PRO A 201 -21.61 48.16 -8.53
CA PRO A 201 -22.59 49.10 -7.99
C PRO A 201 -24.03 48.61 -8.24
N PRO A 202 -25.02 49.13 -7.51
CA PRO A 202 -26.42 48.77 -7.74
C PRO A 202 -26.93 49.43 -9.04
N GLY A 203 -27.32 48.64 -10.03
CA GLY A 203 -27.71 49.12 -11.37
C GLY A 203 -29.18 48.86 -11.72
N PRO A 204 -29.88 49.78 -12.44
CA PRO A 204 -31.34 49.74 -12.64
C PRO A 204 -31.86 48.75 -13.70
N GLY A 205 -31.07 47.80 -14.17
CA GLY A 205 -31.39 47.03 -15.40
C GLY A 205 -31.03 45.55 -15.38
N VAL A 206 -30.70 44.97 -14.24
CA VAL A 206 -30.19 43.59 -14.18
C VAL A 206 -31.29 42.67 -13.60
N PRO A 207 -32.03 41.89 -14.42
CA PRO A 207 -33.03 40.97 -13.90
C PRO A 207 -32.41 39.94 -12.96
N HIS A 208 -33.17 39.53 -11.94
CA HIS A 208 -32.80 38.80 -10.72
C HIS A 208 -32.09 37.43 -10.87
N GLY A 209 -30.97 37.35 -11.58
CA GLY A 209 -30.17 36.13 -11.73
C GLY A 209 -28.73 36.33 -12.21
N HIS A 210 -28.27 37.58 -12.35
CA HIS A 210 -27.07 37.90 -13.14
C HIS A 210 -25.75 38.03 -12.37
N VAL A 211 -25.74 38.06 -11.03
CA VAL A 211 -24.47 38.21 -10.26
C VAL A 211 -24.26 37.10 -9.23
N GLN A 212 -25.24 36.21 -9.02
CA GLN A 212 -25.14 35.12 -8.05
C GLN A 212 -24.40 33.88 -8.62
N GLY A 213 -23.27 34.12 -9.30
CA GLY A 213 -22.30 33.12 -9.71
C GLY A 213 -20.98 33.36 -8.97
N SER A 214 -20.56 32.37 -8.17
CA SER A 214 -19.20 32.03 -7.66
C SER A 214 -18.13 33.12 -7.38
N GLY A 215 -18.43 34.41 -7.29
CA GLY A 215 -17.42 35.43 -7.01
C GLY A 215 -17.82 36.91 -7.14
N GLY A 216 -19.04 37.22 -7.60
CA GLY A 216 -19.54 38.59 -7.68
C GLY A 216 -20.34 39.04 -6.46
N VAL A 217 -20.15 40.28 -6.02
CA VAL A 217 -20.92 40.95 -4.97
C VAL A 217 -21.46 42.29 -5.48
N THR A 218 -22.67 42.65 -5.08
CA THR A 218 -23.25 43.98 -5.33
C THR A 218 -23.22 44.77 -4.03
N LEU A 219 -22.44 45.85 -4.02
CA LEU A 219 -22.30 46.72 -2.85
C LEU A 219 -23.29 47.87 -2.94
N GLU A 220 -23.72 48.37 -1.80
CA GLU A 220 -24.50 49.61 -1.70
C GLU A 220 -23.73 50.79 -2.33
N GLU A 221 -24.44 51.67 -3.04
CA GLU A 221 -23.86 52.79 -3.78
C GLU A 221 -22.96 53.67 -2.90
N ALA A 222 -23.41 53.93 -1.66
CA ALA A 222 -22.70 54.65 -0.63
C ALA A 222 -21.32 54.04 -0.31
N LEU A 223 -21.26 52.74 0.00
CA LEU A 223 -20.00 52.05 0.30
C LEU A 223 -19.11 51.93 -0.96
N PHE A 224 -19.72 51.63 -2.10
CA PHE A 224 -19.03 51.47 -3.38
C PHE A 224 -18.30 52.76 -3.78
N GLY A 225 -18.98 53.91 -3.72
CA GLY A 225 -18.40 55.21 -4.02
C GLY A 225 -17.29 55.64 -3.08
N LEU A 226 -17.40 55.31 -1.78
CA LEU A 226 -16.35 55.60 -0.80
C LEU A 226 -15.09 54.77 -1.03
N LEU A 227 -15.22 53.49 -1.37
CA LEU A 227 -14.06 52.61 -1.54
C LEU A 227 -13.36 52.82 -2.88
N PHE A 228 -14.11 52.96 -3.96
CA PHE A 228 -13.59 52.93 -5.33
C PHE A 228 -13.61 54.30 -6.02
N GLY A 229 -14.24 55.30 -5.40
CA GLY A 229 -14.32 56.66 -5.91
C GLY A 229 -15.62 56.93 -6.68
N ALA A 230 -15.94 58.23 -6.79
CA ALA A 230 -17.12 58.70 -7.51
C ALA A 230 -17.08 58.33 -9.00
N ASP A 231 -15.90 58.34 -9.63
CA ASP A 231 -15.74 58.01 -11.05
C ASP A 231 -16.15 56.58 -11.38
N ALA A 232 -15.79 55.61 -10.53
CA ALA A 232 -16.18 54.21 -10.71
C ALA A 232 -17.69 54.01 -10.56
N SER A 233 -18.32 54.77 -9.66
CA SER A 233 -19.76 54.74 -9.40
C SER A 233 -20.53 55.35 -10.57
N LEU A 234 -20.12 56.54 -11.04
CA LEU A 234 -20.73 57.25 -12.16
C LEU A 234 -20.62 56.47 -13.48
N LEU A 235 -19.50 55.75 -13.68
CA LEU A 235 -19.32 54.90 -14.86
C LEU A 235 -20.03 53.54 -14.74
N GLU A 236 -20.67 53.26 -13.59
CA GLU A 236 -21.19 51.95 -13.21
C GLU A 236 -20.17 50.84 -13.53
N SER A 237 -18.89 51.09 -13.21
CA SER A 237 -17.80 50.19 -13.57
C SER A 237 -17.66 49.12 -12.50
N PRO A 238 -17.70 47.82 -12.84
CA PRO A 238 -17.32 46.80 -11.87
C PRO A 238 -15.84 46.94 -11.47
N VAL A 239 -15.53 46.49 -10.27
CA VAL A 239 -14.21 46.55 -9.66
C VAL A 239 -13.76 45.15 -9.27
N ILE A 240 -12.51 44.81 -9.57
CA ILE A 240 -11.91 43.54 -9.16
C ILE A 240 -11.14 43.76 -7.87
N LEU A 241 -11.53 43.04 -6.82
CA LEU A 241 -10.81 42.94 -5.55
C LEU A 241 -9.84 41.76 -5.61
N CYS A 242 -8.62 41.98 -5.15
CA CYS A 242 -7.53 41.00 -5.15
C CYS A 242 -6.93 40.89 -3.76
N GLY A 243 -7.03 39.70 -3.17
CA GLY A 243 -6.30 39.32 -1.97
C GLY A 243 -5.05 38.55 -2.36
N LEU A 244 -3.88 39.12 -2.08
CA LEU A 244 -2.60 38.53 -2.44
C LEU A 244 -2.04 37.64 -1.30
N PRO A 245 -1.14 36.68 -1.63
CA PRO A 245 -0.50 35.83 -0.63
C PRO A 245 0.39 36.57 0.38
N ASP A 246 0.84 37.79 0.07
CA ASP A 246 1.59 38.66 0.98
C ASP A 246 0.69 39.43 1.97
N GLY A 247 -0.63 39.31 1.81
CA GLY A 247 -1.65 39.91 2.68
C GLY A 247 -2.19 41.25 2.19
N GLN A 248 -1.75 41.75 1.04
CA GLN A 248 -2.33 42.96 0.45
C GLN A 248 -3.74 42.70 -0.10
N LEU A 249 -4.66 43.62 0.18
CA LEU A 249 -5.98 43.72 -0.43
C LEU A 249 -5.99 44.90 -1.41
N CYS A 250 -6.02 44.61 -2.70
CA CYS A 250 -5.96 45.61 -3.78
C CYS A 250 -7.27 45.64 -4.57
N CYS A 251 -7.58 46.78 -5.19
CA CYS A 251 -8.71 46.90 -6.10
C CYS A 251 -8.31 47.54 -7.43
N ALA A 252 -8.97 47.12 -8.51
CA ALA A 252 -8.75 47.64 -9.86
C ALA A 252 -10.08 47.84 -10.60
N VAL A 253 -10.31 49.05 -11.12
CA VAL A 253 -11.58 49.44 -11.75
C VAL A 253 -11.60 49.01 -13.23
N LEU A 254 -12.57 48.19 -13.62
CA LEU A 254 -12.54 47.46 -14.89
C LEU A 254 -12.65 48.37 -16.12
N LYS A 255 -13.66 49.24 -16.20
CA LYS A 255 -13.89 50.09 -17.39
C LYS A 255 -12.73 51.07 -17.65
N THR A 256 -12.08 51.57 -16.59
CA THR A 256 -10.88 52.40 -16.72
C THR A 256 -9.68 51.63 -17.28
N LEU A 257 -9.53 50.35 -16.93
CA LEU A 257 -8.47 49.48 -17.47
C LEU A 257 -8.69 49.16 -18.97
N VAL A 258 -9.94 49.04 -19.40
CA VAL A 258 -10.28 48.85 -20.82
C VAL A 258 -9.96 50.10 -21.65
N THR A 259 -10.18 51.30 -21.10
CA THR A 259 -9.95 52.57 -21.81
C THR A 259 -8.50 53.08 -21.79
N SER A 260 -7.64 52.58 -20.90
CA SER A 260 -6.25 53.03 -20.75
C SER A 260 -5.35 52.69 -21.95
N ARG A 261 -5.78 51.77 -22.83
CA ARG A 261 -5.12 51.50 -24.12
C ARG A 261 -5.10 52.71 -25.07
N SER A 262 -5.98 53.69 -24.83
CA SER A 262 -6.19 54.87 -25.68
C SER A 262 -5.58 56.18 -25.16
N ALA A 263 -5.04 56.23 -23.92
CA ALA A 263 -4.43 57.44 -23.36
C ALA A 263 -3.26 57.12 -22.40
N PRO A 264 -2.17 57.91 -22.40
CA PRO A 264 -1.00 57.67 -21.55
C PRO A 264 -1.25 58.17 -20.12
N GLY A 265 -1.93 57.38 -19.31
CA GLY A 265 -1.95 57.53 -17.84
C GLY A 265 -0.89 56.65 -17.18
N ASP A 266 -0.46 56.98 -15.96
CA ASP A 266 0.43 56.11 -15.17
C ASP A 266 -0.33 54.81 -14.79
N PRO A 267 0.09 53.63 -15.28
CA PRO A 267 -0.58 52.37 -14.97
C PRO A 267 -0.59 52.05 -13.46
N LYS A 268 0.32 52.63 -12.67
CA LYS A 268 0.33 52.48 -11.20
C LYS A 268 -0.82 53.21 -10.50
N ALA A 269 -1.46 54.18 -11.16
CA ALA A 269 -2.60 54.90 -10.59
C ALA A 269 -3.93 54.12 -10.69
N LEU A 270 -3.97 53.01 -11.44
CA LEU A 270 -5.19 52.23 -11.70
C LEU A 270 -5.45 51.15 -10.65
N VAL A 271 -4.49 50.88 -9.76
CA VAL A 271 -4.59 49.90 -8.67
C VAL A 271 -4.50 50.64 -7.35
N LYS A 272 -5.52 50.47 -6.50
CA LYS A 272 -5.55 51.05 -5.16
C LYS A 272 -5.43 49.94 -4.13
N ILE A 273 -4.46 50.06 -3.22
CA ILE A 273 -4.34 49.18 -2.05
C ILE A 273 -5.37 49.66 -1.03
N LEU A 274 -6.33 48.80 -0.68
CA LEU A 274 -7.35 49.09 0.31
C LEU A 274 -6.83 48.85 1.73
N HIS A 275 -6.12 47.74 1.95
CA HIS A 275 -5.61 47.35 3.27
C HIS A 275 -4.50 46.29 3.19
N HIS A 276 -3.77 46.05 4.28
CA HIS A 276 -2.77 44.99 4.40
C HIS A 276 -3.06 44.13 5.64
N LEU A 277 -3.45 42.86 5.46
CA LEU A 277 -3.79 41.95 6.56
C LEU A 277 -2.56 41.35 7.28
N GLU A 278 -1.35 41.54 6.74
CA GLU A 278 -0.08 40.98 7.27
C GLU A 278 0.00 39.44 7.21
N GLU A 279 -1.00 38.81 6.61
CA GLU A 279 -1.08 37.36 6.42
C GLU A 279 -1.82 37.03 5.11
N PRO A 280 -1.60 35.83 4.53
CA PRO A 280 -2.20 35.45 3.26
C PRO A 280 -3.73 35.57 3.29
N VAL A 281 -4.30 36.29 2.32
CA VAL A 281 -5.76 36.43 2.18
C VAL A 281 -6.35 35.13 1.65
N ILE A 282 -7.34 34.57 2.34
CA ILE A 282 -7.97 33.29 1.96
C ILE A 282 -9.41 33.42 1.45
N PHE A 283 -10.06 34.56 1.74
CA PHE A 283 -11.45 34.84 1.35
C PHE A 283 -11.73 36.35 1.29
N ILE A 284 -12.53 36.76 0.31
CA ILE A 284 -13.13 38.09 0.18
C ILE A 284 -14.61 37.88 -0.13
N GLY A 285 -15.50 38.58 0.56
CA GLY A 285 -16.94 38.53 0.32
C GLY A 285 -17.64 39.77 0.84
N ALA A 286 -18.94 39.84 0.65
CA ALA A 286 -19.78 40.91 1.17
C ALA A 286 -20.94 40.33 1.96
N VAL A 287 -21.40 41.06 2.98
CA VAL A 287 -22.58 40.71 3.77
C VAL A 287 -23.47 41.93 3.88
N ARG A 288 -24.76 41.67 4.12
CA ARG A 288 -25.73 42.68 4.50
C ARG A 288 -25.93 42.68 6.02
N THR A 289 -25.65 43.78 6.67
CA THR A 289 -25.75 43.94 8.13
C THR A 289 -27.06 44.58 8.57
N GLU A 290 -27.74 45.32 7.69
CA GLU A 290 -29.00 46.01 8.00
C GLU A 290 -30.27 45.29 7.50
N PRO A 291 -31.35 45.26 8.31
CA PRO A 291 -32.62 44.64 7.93
C PRO A 291 -33.33 45.44 6.83
N LEU A 292 -33.95 44.74 5.86
CA LEU A 292 -34.69 45.37 4.76
C LEU A 292 -35.95 46.09 5.29
N ALA A 293 -36.02 47.41 5.11
CA ALA A 293 -37.28 48.13 5.19
C ALA A 293 -38.11 47.81 3.93
N GLU A 294 -39.27 47.18 4.13
CA GLU A 294 -40.33 46.87 3.16
C GLU A 294 -39.92 46.48 1.72
N ALA A 295 -39.97 45.17 1.44
CA ALA A 295 -40.39 44.53 0.17
C ALA A 295 -40.17 45.23 -1.19
N THR A 296 -39.00 45.84 -1.43
CA THR A 296 -38.52 46.16 -2.78
C THR A 296 -37.23 45.41 -3.09
N GLY A 297 -37.40 44.27 -3.78
CA GLY A 297 -36.61 43.79 -4.92
C GLY A 297 -35.10 43.54 -4.82
N ASP A 298 -34.31 44.36 -4.13
CA ASP A 298 -32.86 44.39 -4.35
C ASP A 298 -32.05 44.16 -3.06
N ALA A 299 -31.36 43.02 -3.02
CA ALA A 299 -30.52 42.60 -1.90
C ALA A 299 -29.08 43.09 -2.06
N HIS A 300 -28.83 44.37 -1.79
CA HIS A 300 -27.47 44.93 -1.80
C HIS A 300 -26.74 44.65 -0.47
N SER A 301 -25.41 44.47 -0.55
CA SER A 301 -24.55 44.31 0.62
C SER A 301 -23.99 45.67 1.07
N ASP A 302 -24.06 45.94 2.36
CA ASP A 302 -23.63 47.19 3.00
C ASP A 302 -22.24 47.05 3.68
N CYS A 303 -21.65 45.85 3.67
CA CYS A 303 -20.37 45.57 4.30
C CYS A 303 -19.48 44.62 3.47
N LEU A 304 -18.23 45.00 3.27
CA LEU A 304 -17.19 44.19 2.63
C LEU A 304 -16.31 43.52 3.68
N VAL A 305 -16.00 42.23 3.51
CA VAL A 305 -15.22 41.44 4.46
C VAL A 305 -14.06 40.73 3.77
N ALA A 306 -12.87 40.79 4.36
CA ALA A 306 -11.70 40.03 3.95
C ALA A 306 -11.14 39.23 5.13
N LEU A 307 -10.80 37.95 4.91
CA LEU A 307 -10.23 37.06 5.92
C LEU A 307 -8.84 36.58 5.53
N GLY A 308 -7.92 36.65 6.48
CA GLY A 308 -6.59 36.11 6.42
C GLY A 308 -6.48 34.70 7.03
N HIS A 309 -5.38 34.01 6.71
CA HIS A 309 -5.19 32.61 7.10
C HIS A 309 -5.07 32.38 8.61
N HIS A 310 -4.40 33.25 9.38
CA HIS A 310 -4.26 33.05 10.83
C HIS A 310 -5.37 33.72 11.64
N GLY A 311 -6.37 34.29 10.97
CA GLY A 311 -7.63 34.73 11.56
C GLY A 311 -7.83 36.24 11.60
N ARG A 312 -6.91 37.05 11.07
CA ARG A 312 -7.12 38.49 10.91
C ARG A 312 -8.23 38.74 9.89
N THR A 313 -9.25 39.47 10.32
CA THR A 313 -10.47 39.70 9.55
C THR A 313 -10.72 41.20 9.46
N LEU A 314 -10.83 41.74 8.26
CA LEU A 314 -11.19 43.13 8.01
C LEU A 314 -12.65 43.20 7.60
N ALA A 315 -13.44 44.05 8.26
CA ALA A 315 -14.78 44.45 7.82
C ALA A 315 -14.77 45.94 7.49
N ILE A 316 -15.39 46.30 6.36
CA ILE A 316 -15.51 47.67 5.87
C ILE A 316 -16.97 47.99 5.66
N LYS A 317 -17.48 49.04 6.30
CA LYS A 317 -18.87 49.50 6.19
C LYS A 317 -18.92 51.02 6.03
N ALA A 318 -19.94 51.57 5.38
CA ALA A 318 -20.16 53.01 5.36
C ALA A 318 -20.80 53.46 6.68
N SER A 319 -20.20 54.45 7.34
CA SER A 319 -20.73 55.05 8.58
C SER A 319 -20.64 56.57 8.52
N TRP A 320 -21.37 57.25 9.42
CA TRP A 320 -21.28 58.70 9.56
C TRP A 320 -20.18 59.08 10.54
N ASP A 321 -19.33 60.03 10.18
CA ASP A 321 -18.40 60.64 11.11
C ASP A 321 -19.11 61.59 12.10
N GLU A 322 -18.38 62.10 13.09
CA GLU A 322 -18.90 63.06 14.09
C GLU A 322 -19.42 64.36 13.47
N VAL A 323 -19.07 64.64 12.21
CA VAL A 323 -19.38 65.86 11.45
C VAL A 323 -20.58 65.65 10.52
N GLY A 324 -21.09 64.42 10.40
CA GLY A 324 -22.21 64.06 9.53
C GLY A 324 -21.82 63.87 8.07
N HIS A 325 -20.56 63.52 7.77
CA HIS A 325 -20.12 63.03 6.46
C HIS A 325 -20.04 61.50 6.45
N LEU A 326 -20.41 60.90 5.32
CA LEU A 326 -20.29 59.47 5.14
C LEU A 326 -18.83 59.08 4.87
N VAL A 327 -18.27 58.18 5.68
CA VAL A 327 -16.89 57.71 5.62
C VAL A 327 -16.84 56.18 5.72
N PRO A 328 -15.81 55.51 5.15
CA PRO A 328 -15.66 54.07 5.33
C PRO A 328 -15.10 53.76 6.73
N GLU A 329 -15.88 53.06 7.55
CA GLU A 329 -15.44 52.45 8.80
C GLU A 329 -14.72 51.13 8.50
N LEU A 330 -13.40 51.11 8.70
CA LEU A 330 -12.58 49.90 8.64
C LEU A 330 -12.37 49.37 10.06
N ARG A 331 -12.73 48.11 10.30
CA ARG A 331 -12.48 47.44 11.58
C ARG A 331 -11.83 46.08 11.39
N GLU A 332 -10.75 45.87 12.11
CA GLU A 332 -10.05 44.58 12.19
C GLU A 332 -10.53 43.76 13.40
N TYR A 333 -10.65 42.45 13.19
CA TYR A 333 -10.97 41.46 14.19
C TYR A 333 -10.01 40.29 14.12
N CYS A 334 -9.83 39.59 15.24
CA CYS A 334 -9.04 38.37 15.32
C CYS A 334 -9.93 37.18 15.60
N LEU A 335 -10.15 36.34 14.60
CA LEU A 335 -10.82 35.06 14.72
C LEU A 335 -9.80 33.96 15.09
N PRO A 336 -10.21 32.86 15.72
CA PRO A 336 -9.32 31.74 16.03
C PRO A 336 -8.84 31.06 14.73
N GLY A 337 -7.56 31.21 14.41
CA GLY A 337 -6.90 30.55 13.27
C GLY A 337 -6.24 29.21 13.62
N PRO A 338 -5.77 28.44 12.62
CA PRO A 338 -5.76 28.77 11.19
C PRO A 338 -7.12 28.54 10.52
N LEU A 339 -7.50 29.46 9.64
CA LEU A 339 -8.72 29.39 8.83
C LEU A 339 -8.48 28.63 7.53
N LEU A 340 -9.39 27.71 7.20
CA LEU A 340 -9.31 26.86 5.99
C LEU A 340 -10.16 27.41 4.85
N CYS A 341 -11.38 27.83 5.15
CA CYS A 341 -12.33 28.41 4.20
C CYS A 341 -13.37 29.27 4.91
N ALA A 342 -14.07 30.11 4.15
CA ALA A 342 -15.16 30.94 4.65
C ALA A 342 -16.25 31.11 3.58
N ALA A 343 -17.44 31.50 4.02
CA ALA A 343 -18.57 31.85 3.16
C ALA A 343 -19.47 32.90 3.84
N CYS A 344 -20.04 33.80 3.05
CA CYS A 344 -21.00 34.80 3.51
C CYS A 344 -22.43 34.26 3.37
N GLY A 345 -23.22 34.34 4.43
CA GLY A 345 -24.65 34.02 4.42
C GLY A 345 -25.52 35.26 4.63
N GLU A 346 -26.83 35.04 4.67
CA GLU A 346 -27.82 36.08 4.89
C GLU A 346 -27.81 36.62 6.33
N GLY A 347 -28.33 37.85 6.51
CA GLY A 347 -28.49 38.46 7.84
C GLY A 347 -27.16 38.74 8.57
N GLY A 348 -26.14 39.15 7.83
CA GLY A 348 -24.83 39.53 8.39
C GLY A 348 -24.02 38.35 8.92
N ARG A 349 -24.33 37.12 8.50
CA ARG A 349 -23.66 35.90 8.98
C ARG A 349 -22.42 35.59 8.15
N LEU A 350 -21.30 35.38 8.83
CA LEU A 350 -20.05 34.94 8.26
C LEU A 350 -19.70 33.56 8.81
N TYR A 351 -19.59 32.57 7.92
CA TYR A 351 -19.17 31.22 8.26
C TYR A 351 -17.68 31.06 7.98
N HIS A 352 -16.94 30.49 8.93
CA HIS A 352 -15.52 30.16 8.74
C HIS A 352 -15.20 28.79 9.32
N SER A 353 -14.29 28.08 8.68
CA SER A 353 -13.84 26.76 9.11
C SER A 353 -12.41 26.80 9.64
N THR A 354 -12.19 26.09 10.73
CA THR A 354 -10.89 25.73 11.32
C THR A 354 -10.68 24.22 11.19
N PRO A 355 -9.45 23.69 11.39
CA PRO A 355 -9.22 22.26 11.42
C PRO A 355 -10.11 21.51 12.43
N SER A 356 -10.42 22.16 13.55
CA SER A 356 -11.21 21.60 14.65
C SER A 356 -12.71 21.77 14.49
N ASP A 357 -13.18 22.85 13.85
CA ASP A 357 -14.59 23.24 13.93
C ASP A 357 -15.01 24.25 12.86
N LEU A 358 -16.31 24.27 12.57
CA LEU A 358 -17.00 25.22 11.70
C LEU A 358 -17.73 26.21 12.59
N CYS A 359 -17.47 27.50 12.41
CA CYS A 359 -17.99 28.56 13.25
C CYS A 359 -18.80 29.57 12.45
N VAL A 360 -19.80 30.18 13.10
CA VAL A 360 -20.57 31.32 12.57
C VAL A 360 -20.31 32.57 13.41
N VAL A 361 -20.24 33.72 12.74
CA VAL A 361 -20.06 35.03 13.34
C VAL A 361 -21.12 35.99 12.77
N HIS A 362 -21.67 36.86 13.61
CA HIS A 362 -22.63 37.88 13.20
C HIS A 362 -21.97 39.26 13.13
N LEU A 363 -22.08 39.91 11.97
CA LEU A 363 -21.61 41.26 11.69
C LEU A 363 -22.71 42.31 11.81
N ALA A 364 -23.98 41.89 11.92
CA ALA A 364 -25.11 42.79 12.17
C ALA A 364 -25.08 43.31 13.63
N GLN A 365 -25.24 44.61 13.82
CA GLN A 365 -25.35 45.22 15.15
C GLN A 365 -26.75 44.95 15.71
N GLY A 366 -26.84 44.16 16.79
CA GLY A 366 -28.11 43.93 17.51
C GLY A 366 -28.55 45.18 18.25
N GLY A 367 -29.31 46.05 17.59
CA GLY A 367 -30.00 47.15 18.26
C GLY A 367 -31.07 46.59 19.20
N SER A 368 -31.12 47.07 20.45
CA SER A 368 -32.29 46.83 21.29
C SER A 368 -33.51 47.49 20.63
N PRO A 369 -34.68 46.84 20.54
CA PRO A 369 -35.88 47.40 19.91
C PRO A 369 -36.48 48.65 20.58
N TRP A 370 -35.81 49.25 21.57
CA TRP A 370 -36.39 50.15 22.56
C TRP A 370 -35.71 51.52 22.68
N ASP A 371 -34.97 51.97 21.66
CA ASP A 371 -34.49 53.36 21.64
C ASP A 371 -35.19 54.17 20.53
N PRO A 372 -36.34 54.81 20.83
CA PRO A 372 -37.15 55.56 19.85
C PRO A 372 -36.51 56.89 19.41
N MET A 373 -35.23 57.13 19.74
CA MET A 373 -34.54 58.40 19.48
C MET A 373 -33.53 58.33 18.33
N GLN A 374 -33.25 57.16 17.73
CA GLN A 374 -32.40 57.09 16.54
C GLN A 374 -33.22 57.44 15.29
N PRO A 375 -32.77 58.40 14.46
CA PRO A 375 -33.44 58.72 13.21
C PRO A 375 -33.48 57.47 12.33
N THR A 376 -34.69 57.12 11.88
CA THR A 376 -34.97 56.09 10.88
C THR A 376 -34.23 56.44 9.59
N GLY A 377 -33.04 55.87 9.41
CA GLY A 377 -32.16 56.11 8.26
C GLY A 377 -30.67 56.24 8.56
N ALA A 378 -30.22 56.08 9.82
CA ALA A 378 -28.79 56.04 10.12
C ALA A 378 -28.21 54.62 9.88
N PRO A 379 -27.17 54.45 9.03
CA PRO A 379 -26.43 53.20 8.91
C PRO A 379 -25.78 52.85 10.25
N GLY A 380 -26.06 51.64 10.73
CA GLY A 380 -25.54 51.13 12.00
C GLY A 380 -24.04 50.85 11.93
N GLY A 381 -23.31 51.03 13.03
CA GLY A 381 -21.86 50.77 13.06
C GLY A 381 -21.52 49.28 13.10
N LEU A 382 -20.25 48.94 12.84
CA LEU A 382 -19.77 47.56 13.01
C LEU A 382 -19.74 47.16 14.51
N PRO A 383 -19.90 45.86 14.86
CA PRO A 383 -19.80 45.41 16.24
C PRO A 383 -18.39 45.62 16.82
N ALA A 384 -18.26 45.85 18.13
CA ALA A 384 -16.95 46.06 18.76
C ALA A 384 -16.14 44.75 18.90
N LEU A 385 -16.83 43.61 19.06
CA LEU A 385 -16.25 42.28 19.23
C LEU A 385 -17.05 41.25 18.45
N LEU A 386 -16.36 40.28 17.87
CA LEU A 386 -16.98 39.13 17.22
C LEU A 386 -16.93 37.93 18.16
N CYS A 387 -18.07 37.26 18.34
CA CYS A 387 -18.16 36.03 19.12
C CYS A 387 -18.45 34.85 18.18
N PRO A 388 -17.45 34.02 17.85
CA PRO A 388 -17.67 32.84 17.02
C PRO A 388 -18.49 31.79 17.79
N ALA A 389 -19.57 31.32 17.17
CA ALA A 389 -20.38 30.22 17.66
C ALA A 389 -20.05 28.93 16.90
N SER A 390 -19.68 27.90 17.65
CA SER A 390 -19.37 26.56 17.13
C SER A 390 -20.62 25.88 16.55
N LEU A 391 -20.49 25.31 15.36
CA LEU A 391 -21.48 24.44 14.73
C LEU A 391 -21.14 22.94 14.91
N SER A 392 -20.06 22.60 15.62
CA SER A 392 -19.64 21.23 15.92
C SER A 392 -19.35 20.34 14.69
N VAL A 393 -18.90 20.94 13.59
CA VAL A 393 -18.51 20.24 12.36
C VAL A 393 -17.03 20.46 12.10
N CYS A 394 -16.23 19.40 12.18
CA CYS A 394 -14.77 19.51 12.08
C CYS A 394 -14.22 19.36 10.66
N SER A 395 -13.04 19.95 10.44
CA SER A 395 -12.18 19.70 9.28
C SER A 395 -12.85 19.99 7.92
N VAL A 396 -13.65 21.04 7.83
CA VAL A 396 -14.23 21.48 6.55
C VAL A 396 -13.20 22.26 5.75
N VAL A 397 -12.91 21.83 4.51
CA VAL A 397 -11.89 22.42 3.65
C VAL A 397 -12.47 23.43 2.65
N THR A 398 -13.76 23.35 2.34
CA THR A 398 -14.43 24.32 1.47
C THR A 398 -15.93 24.38 1.78
N LEU A 399 -16.52 25.55 1.57
CA LEU A 399 -17.89 25.91 1.92
C LEU A 399 -18.54 26.67 0.76
N SER A 400 -19.83 26.41 0.57
CA SER A 400 -20.70 27.16 -0.34
C SER A 400 -22.08 27.31 0.30
N VAL A 401 -22.69 28.50 0.19
CA VAL A 401 -24.06 28.72 0.66
C VAL A 401 -25.01 28.37 -0.47
N SER A 402 -25.99 27.50 -0.21
CA SER A 402 -27.00 27.14 -1.20
C SER A 402 -28.16 28.13 -1.17
N SER A 403 -28.63 28.56 -2.35
CA SER A 403 -29.79 29.43 -2.52
C SER A 403 -31.14 28.68 -2.47
N ARG A 404 -31.14 27.35 -2.27
CA ARG A 404 -32.35 26.50 -2.28
C ARG A 404 -33.00 26.35 -0.89
N ALA A 405 -32.44 26.98 0.14
CA ALA A 405 -32.93 26.82 1.49
C ALA A 405 -34.36 27.39 1.64
N PRO A 406 -35.29 26.70 2.34
CA PRO A 406 -36.63 27.24 2.59
C PRO A 406 -36.54 28.54 3.39
N GLU A 407 -37.48 29.47 3.13
CA GLU A 407 -37.50 30.83 3.68
C GLU A 407 -37.11 30.86 5.16
N GLY A 408 -36.00 31.54 5.46
CA GLY A 408 -35.46 31.69 6.82
C GLY A 408 -34.33 30.72 7.19
N SER A 409 -34.24 29.53 6.59
CA SER A 409 -33.14 28.59 6.86
C SER A 409 -31.92 28.84 5.99
N THR A 410 -30.73 28.55 6.50
CA THR A 410 -29.49 28.63 5.71
C THR A 410 -28.95 27.22 5.49
N GLU A 411 -28.74 26.85 4.23
CA GLU A 411 -28.11 25.58 3.89
C GLU A 411 -26.67 25.80 3.44
N LEU A 412 -25.72 25.15 4.12
CA LEU A 412 -24.32 25.14 3.76
C LEU A 412 -23.95 23.82 3.10
N LEU A 413 -23.27 23.89 1.97
CA LEU A 413 -22.65 22.74 1.33
C LEU A 413 -21.16 22.74 1.64
N ALA A 414 -20.69 21.63 2.20
CA ALA A 414 -19.34 21.51 2.76
C ALA A 414 -18.63 20.26 2.25
N LEU A 415 -17.32 20.37 2.10
CA LEU A 415 -16.43 19.22 1.87
C LEU A 415 -15.47 19.10 3.04
N SER A 416 -15.36 17.91 3.62
CA SER A 416 -14.38 17.63 4.68
C SER A 416 -12.99 17.31 4.12
N ALA A 417 -11.97 17.42 4.96
CA ALA A 417 -10.59 17.00 4.65
C ALA A 417 -10.48 15.51 4.29
N ARG A 418 -11.45 14.68 4.71
CA ARG A 418 -11.57 13.27 4.34
C ARG A 418 -12.32 13.04 3.02
N GLY A 419 -12.67 14.12 2.32
CA GLY A 419 -13.42 14.10 1.07
C GLY A 419 -14.88 13.73 1.18
N ARG A 420 -15.46 13.82 2.38
CA ARG A 420 -16.90 13.68 2.57
C ARG A 420 -17.64 14.96 2.18
N LEU A 421 -18.55 14.87 1.23
CA LEU A 421 -19.49 15.93 0.85
C LEU A 421 -20.72 15.86 1.76
N MET A 422 -21.09 17.01 2.32
CA MET A 422 -22.14 17.12 3.32
C MET A 422 -22.96 18.40 3.15
N THR A 423 -24.23 18.35 3.52
CA THR A 423 -25.13 19.49 3.66
C THR A 423 -25.38 19.76 5.14
N CYS A 424 -25.22 21.01 5.57
CA CYS A 424 -25.50 21.47 6.92
C CYS A 424 -26.70 22.42 6.87
N LEU A 425 -27.83 21.96 7.38
CA LEU A 425 -29.04 22.78 7.53
C LEU A 425 -28.99 23.53 8.86
N LEU A 426 -29.11 24.85 8.79
CA LEU A 426 -29.11 25.74 9.95
C LEU A 426 -30.51 26.33 10.15
N ASP A 427 -31.18 25.93 11.23
CA ASP A 427 -32.48 26.48 11.60
C ASP A 427 -32.35 27.87 12.24
N PRO A 428 -33.07 28.89 11.74
CA PRO A 428 -33.01 30.27 12.24
C PRO A 428 -33.81 30.46 13.54
N HIS A 429 -34.76 29.57 13.86
CA HIS A 429 -35.73 29.75 14.94
C HIS A 429 -35.25 29.30 16.33
N SER A 430 -33.96 29.03 16.49
CA SER A 430 -33.36 29.02 17.82
C SER A 430 -32.96 30.44 18.21
N GLU A 431 -33.94 31.35 18.39
CA GLU A 431 -33.73 32.50 19.27
C GLU A 431 -33.41 31.94 20.66
N ALA A 432 -32.12 31.82 20.97
CA ALA A 432 -31.72 31.81 22.37
C ALA A 432 -32.16 33.18 22.92
N PRO A 433 -33.01 33.25 23.96
CA PRO A 433 -33.29 34.52 24.61
C PRO A 433 -31.95 35.13 25.02
N CYS A 434 -31.79 36.44 24.83
CA CYS A 434 -30.71 37.21 25.45
C CYS A 434 -30.47 36.70 26.88
N PRO A 435 -29.22 36.69 27.39
CA PRO A 435 -28.90 36.05 28.66
C PRO A 435 -29.61 36.78 29.81
N THR A 436 -30.86 36.41 30.08
CA THR A 436 -31.54 36.76 31.31
C THR A 436 -30.75 36.13 32.43
N ARG A 437 -30.25 36.97 33.35
CA ARG A 437 -29.49 36.66 34.56
C ARG A 437 -29.53 35.16 34.89
N VAL A 438 -28.43 34.48 34.61
CA VAL A 438 -28.24 33.06 34.94
C VAL A 438 -28.46 32.91 36.45
N THR A 439 -29.57 32.28 36.83
CA THR A 439 -29.83 31.92 38.23
C THR A 439 -28.78 30.90 38.68
N VAL A 440 -28.35 30.97 39.94
CA VAL A 440 -27.26 30.14 40.50
C VAL A 440 -27.51 28.64 40.31
N ALA A 441 -28.79 28.21 40.32
CA ALA A 441 -29.19 26.83 40.04
C ALA A 441 -28.93 26.40 38.57
N ASN A 442 -29.16 27.29 37.60
CA ASN A 442 -28.87 27.04 36.19
C ASN A 442 -27.36 27.06 35.89
N ALA A 443 -26.58 27.85 36.63
CA ALA A 443 -25.12 27.79 36.58
C ALA A 443 -24.60 26.45 37.10
N GLY A 444 -25.11 25.98 38.25
CA GLY A 444 -24.74 24.67 38.82
C GLY A 444 -25.06 23.49 37.90
N ARG A 445 -26.24 23.50 37.25
CA ARG A 445 -26.61 22.48 36.25
C ARG A 445 -25.69 22.50 35.02
N LYS A 446 -25.41 23.69 34.48
CA LYS A 446 -24.48 23.86 33.34
C LYS A 446 -23.06 23.41 33.67
N ILE A 447 -22.56 23.68 34.87
CA ILE A 447 -21.23 23.22 35.30
C ILE A 447 -21.21 21.69 35.39
N LYS A 448 -22.25 21.07 35.94
CA LYS A 448 -22.36 19.60 36.00
C LYS A 448 -22.40 18.97 34.61
N GLU A 449 -23.16 19.54 33.68
CA GLU A 449 -23.22 19.10 32.29
C GLU A 449 -21.86 19.25 31.60
N LEU A 450 -21.17 20.38 31.76
CA LEU A 450 -19.83 20.60 31.19
C LEU A 450 -18.79 19.62 31.76
N LEU A 451 -18.81 19.36 33.06
CA LEU A 451 -17.91 18.37 33.68
C LEU A 451 -18.20 16.94 33.19
N SER A 452 -19.47 16.60 33.00
CA SER A 452 -19.85 15.31 32.39
C SER A 452 -19.41 15.22 30.92
N GLY A 453 -19.54 16.31 30.16
CA GLY A 453 -19.05 16.42 28.79
C GLY A 453 -17.53 16.23 28.71
N ILE A 454 -16.77 16.89 29.59
CA ILE A 454 -15.32 16.73 29.69
C ILE A 454 -14.94 15.28 30.02
N GLY A 455 -15.67 14.62 30.93
CA GLY A 455 -15.47 13.20 31.24
C GLY A 455 -15.62 12.31 30.00
N THR A 456 -16.71 12.46 29.26
CA THR A 456 -16.97 11.67 28.03
C THR A 456 -15.94 11.94 26.93
N VAL A 457 -15.52 13.20 26.75
CA VAL A 457 -14.49 13.55 25.76
C VAL A 457 -13.13 13.00 26.18
N SER A 458 -12.79 13.03 27.47
CA SER A 458 -11.54 12.46 28.00
C SER A 458 -11.45 10.95 27.76
N GLU A 459 -12.54 10.21 28.00
CA GLU A 459 -12.60 8.77 27.72
C GLU A 459 -12.47 8.46 26.21
N ARG A 460 -13.11 9.26 25.36
CA ARG A 460 -12.98 9.16 23.90
C ARG A 460 -11.56 9.48 23.42
N VAL A 461 -10.90 10.48 24.01
CA VAL A 461 -9.51 10.81 23.70
C VAL A 461 -8.56 9.72 24.20
N SER A 462 -8.81 9.13 25.38
CA SER A 462 -8.02 8.03 25.91
C SER A 462 -8.14 6.77 25.06
N SER A 463 -9.35 6.41 24.63
CA SER A 463 -9.58 5.28 23.71
C SER A 463 -8.96 5.53 22.33
N LEU A 464 -9.09 6.74 21.79
CA LEU A 464 -8.44 7.10 20.53
C LEU A 464 -6.91 7.05 20.64
N LYS A 465 -6.34 7.54 21.75
CA LYS A 465 -4.90 7.44 22.02
C LYS A 465 -4.44 5.99 22.05
N LYS A 466 -5.16 5.11 22.77
CA LYS A 466 -4.86 3.67 22.78
C LYS A 466 -4.92 3.05 21.38
N ALA A 467 -5.90 3.42 20.56
CA ALA A 467 -6.00 2.93 19.18
C ALA A 467 -4.86 3.43 18.28
N VAL A 468 -4.41 4.67 18.47
CA VAL A 468 -3.23 5.21 17.76
C VAL A 468 -1.96 4.51 18.22
N ASP A 469 -1.78 4.30 19.52
CA ASP A 469 -0.62 3.60 20.07
C ASP A 469 -0.56 2.15 19.54
N GLN A 470 -1.69 1.44 19.50
CA GLN A 470 -1.80 0.10 18.90
C GLN A 470 -1.44 0.07 17.40
N ARG A 471 -1.87 1.08 16.63
CA ARG A 471 -1.52 1.17 15.21
C ARG A 471 -0.05 1.51 15.00
N ASN A 472 0.53 2.36 15.85
CA ASN A 472 1.96 2.68 15.80
C ASN A 472 2.81 1.44 16.12
N GLU A 473 2.40 0.63 17.10
CA GLU A 473 3.06 -0.63 17.43
C GLU A 473 2.99 -1.62 16.24
N ALA A 474 1.80 -1.78 15.63
CA ALA A 474 1.64 -2.62 14.44
C ALA A 474 2.50 -2.14 13.26
N LEU A 475 2.59 -0.83 13.02
CA LEU A 475 3.46 -0.25 11.99
C LEU A 475 4.94 -0.49 12.29
N ALA A 476 5.36 -0.41 13.56
CA ALA A 476 6.74 -0.72 13.94
C ALA A 476 7.09 -2.20 13.65
N CYS A 477 6.20 -3.13 14.02
CA CYS A 477 6.38 -4.56 13.72
C CYS A 477 6.42 -4.84 12.21
N LEU A 478 5.57 -4.19 11.41
CA LEU A 478 5.56 -4.35 9.95
C LEU A 478 6.84 -3.79 9.31
N ASN A 479 7.33 -2.65 9.81
CA ASN A 479 8.58 -2.08 9.31
C ASN A 479 9.79 -2.98 9.62
N GLU A 480 9.83 -3.58 10.81
CA GLU A 480 10.84 -4.58 11.15
C GLU A 480 10.75 -5.81 10.26
N ALA A 481 9.53 -6.31 10.02
CA ALA A 481 9.33 -7.46 9.14
C ALA A 481 9.75 -7.19 7.69
N MET A 482 9.51 -5.97 7.19
CA MET A 482 9.99 -5.54 5.88
C MET A 482 11.52 -5.51 5.82
N ASN A 483 12.20 -5.01 6.85
CA ASN A 483 13.66 -4.98 6.90
C ASN A 483 14.26 -6.39 6.92
N VAL A 484 13.67 -7.32 7.67
CA VAL A 484 14.06 -8.75 7.66
C VAL A 484 13.87 -9.35 6.26
N SER A 485 12.74 -9.07 5.62
CA SER A 485 12.44 -9.56 4.26
C SER A 485 13.45 -9.04 3.24
N CYS A 486 13.77 -7.74 3.28
CA CYS A 486 14.79 -7.14 2.44
C CYS A 486 16.18 -7.76 2.68
N ALA A 487 16.55 -7.99 3.94
CA ALA A 487 17.84 -8.59 4.29
C ALA A 487 17.97 -10.02 3.73
N LEU A 488 16.90 -10.82 3.78
CA LEU A 488 16.89 -12.19 3.25
C LEU A 488 16.90 -12.26 1.72
N LEU A 489 16.16 -11.37 1.06
CA LEU A 489 16.07 -11.36 -0.41
C LEU A 489 17.30 -10.74 -1.09
N SER A 490 18.03 -9.85 -0.39
CA SER A 490 19.21 -9.17 -0.95
C SER A 490 20.49 -10.03 -0.93
N SER A 491 20.57 -11.04 -0.07
CA SER A 491 21.75 -11.91 0.03
C SER A 491 21.76 -12.97 -1.08
N ARG A 492 22.27 -12.62 -2.27
CA ARG A 492 22.48 -13.59 -3.36
C ARG A 492 23.82 -14.34 -3.25
N GLU A 493 24.85 -13.72 -2.68
CA GLU A 493 26.18 -14.32 -2.48
C GLU A 493 26.76 -13.84 -1.12
N GLY A 494 26.87 -14.74 -0.14
CA GLY A 494 27.35 -14.46 1.23
C GLY A 494 26.60 -15.23 2.31
N PRO A 495 27.07 -15.24 3.58
CA PRO A 495 26.34 -15.86 4.69
C PRO A 495 24.99 -15.15 4.87
N ARG A 496 23.90 -15.92 4.80
CA ARG A 496 22.55 -15.38 4.94
C ARG A 496 22.37 -14.83 6.36
N PRO A 497 21.74 -13.66 6.53
CA PRO A 497 21.56 -13.04 7.85
C PRO A 497 20.69 -13.89 8.78
N ILE A 498 19.75 -14.66 8.23
CA ILE A 498 19.04 -15.71 8.96
C ILE A 498 19.22 -17.00 8.16
N SER A 499 19.66 -18.05 8.83
CA SER A 499 19.92 -19.33 8.19
C SER A 499 19.25 -20.46 8.97
N CYS A 500 18.79 -21.49 8.24
CA CYS A 500 18.31 -22.72 8.83
C CYS A 500 19.17 -23.87 8.31
N SER A 501 19.87 -24.54 9.21
CA SER A 501 20.59 -25.78 8.88
C SER A 501 19.76 -26.99 9.28
N VAL A 502 19.79 -28.04 8.47
CA VAL A 502 19.05 -29.28 8.72
C VAL A 502 20.07 -30.39 8.87
N THR A 503 20.02 -31.11 9.98
CA THR A 503 20.88 -32.26 10.25
C THR A 503 20.04 -33.52 10.45
N PRO A 504 20.20 -34.56 9.62
CA PRO A 504 19.52 -35.82 9.84
C PRO A 504 20.24 -36.62 10.93
N ALA A 505 19.49 -37.14 11.89
CA ALA A 505 20.00 -37.95 12.98
C ALA A 505 19.05 -39.09 13.29
N TRP A 506 19.60 -40.14 13.87
CA TRP A 506 18.84 -41.28 14.32
C TRP A 506 18.49 -41.13 15.79
N SER A 507 17.20 -41.17 16.11
CA SER A 507 16.71 -41.12 17.50
C SER A 507 15.93 -42.40 17.82
N ARG A 508 15.78 -42.70 19.11
CA ARG A 508 14.94 -43.79 19.59
C ARG A 508 13.71 -43.20 20.27
N LEU A 509 12.59 -43.15 19.56
CA LEU A 509 11.31 -42.67 20.07
C LEU A 509 10.43 -43.89 20.39
N GLN A 510 9.91 -43.98 21.61
CA GLN A 510 8.98 -45.07 22.01
C GLN A 510 9.49 -46.51 21.71
N LEU A 511 10.79 -46.76 21.94
CA LEU A 511 11.49 -48.04 21.65
C LEU A 511 11.67 -48.38 20.16
N GLN A 512 11.16 -47.56 19.24
CA GLN A 512 11.43 -47.66 17.81
C GLN A 512 12.52 -46.68 17.40
N ASP A 513 13.36 -47.13 16.51
CA ASP A 513 14.41 -46.31 15.94
C ASP A 513 13.85 -45.53 14.75
N VAL A 514 13.86 -44.20 14.81
CA VAL A 514 13.25 -43.31 13.80
C VAL A 514 14.28 -42.30 13.31
N LEU A 515 14.29 -42.06 12.00
CA LEU A 515 15.10 -41.01 11.40
C LEU A 515 14.43 -39.65 11.67
N THR A 516 15.18 -38.72 12.26
CA THR A 516 14.73 -37.37 12.61
C THR A 516 15.55 -36.32 11.88
N ALA A 517 14.95 -35.19 11.56
CA ALA A 517 15.63 -33.99 11.07
C ALA A 517 15.62 -32.92 12.16
N THR A 518 16.79 -32.48 12.59
CA THR A 518 16.99 -31.33 13.47
C THR A 518 17.21 -30.08 12.62
N CYS A 519 16.24 -29.17 12.67
CA CYS A 519 16.28 -27.87 12.00
C CYS A 519 16.76 -26.81 13.01
N LEU A 520 17.96 -26.27 12.80
CA LEU A 520 18.55 -25.21 13.62
C LEU A 520 18.42 -23.88 12.89
N LEU A 521 17.52 -23.02 13.36
CA LEU A 521 17.33 -21.64 12.93
C LEU A 521 18.29 -20.74 13.71
N GLU A 522 19.15 -20.01 13.01
CA GLU A 522 20.08 -19.04 13.57
C GLU A 522 19.81 -17.64 13.00
N ASN A 523 19.53 -16.68 13.88
CA ASN A 523 19.38 -15.28 13.52
C ASN A 523 20.70 -14.54 13.73
N SER A 524 21.46 -14.32 12.67
CA SER A 524 22.68 -13.49 12.67
C SER A 524 22.44 -12.05 12.22
N SER A 525 21.18 -11.66 12.05
CA SER A 525 20.79 -10.30 11.65
C SER A 525 20.75 -9.35 12.86
N SER A 526 20.66 -8.04 12.58
CA SER A 526 20.46 -7.00 13.60
C SER A 526 19.00 -6.85 14.05
N PHE A 527 18.07 -7.63 13.49
CA PHE A 527 16.63 -7.53 13.74
C PHE A 527 16.14 -8.68 14.61
N SER A 528 15.05 -8.45 15.33
CA SER A 528 14.35 -9.46 16.13
C SER A 528 13.27 -10.15 15.29
N LEU A 529 13.12 -11.46 15.45
CA LEU A 529 11.91 -12.16 15.01
C LEU A 529 10.95 -12.23 16.19
N ASP A 530 10.04 -11.26 16.24
CA ASP A 530 9.02 -11.12 17.29
C ASP A 530 7.64 -11.66 16.84
N ARG A 531 6.57 -11.21 17.48
CA ARG A 531 5.18 -11.62 17.20
C ARG A 531 4.83 -11.58 15.72
N GLY A 532 4.12 -12.61 15.25
CA GLY A 532 3.75 -12.81 13.86
C GLY A 532 4.70 -13.70 13.07
N TRP A 533 5.94 -13.94 13.54
CA TRP A 533 6.88 -14.84 12.87
C TRP A 533 6.69 -16.31 13.27
N ALA A 534 6.74 -17.21 12.29
CA ALA A 534 6.75 -18.65 12.49
C ALA A 534 7.77 -19.33 11.57
N LEU A 535 8.45 -20.37 12.06
CA LEU A 535 9.24 -21.28 11.25
C LEU A 535 8.31 -22.34 10.66
N CYS A 536 8.21 -22.37 9.33
CA CYS A 536 7.50 -23.39 8.59
C CYS A 536 8.51 -24.41 8.06
N VAL A 537 8.36 -25.68 8.47
CA VAL A 537 9.15 -26.79 7.95
C VAL A 537 8.25 -27.72 7.18
N GLN A 538 8.48 -27.82 5.87
CA GLN A 538 7.76 -28.72 4.98
C GLN A 538 8.61 -29.96 4.71
N VAL A 539 8.06 -31.12 5.02
CA VAL A 539 8.68 -32.42 4.72
C VAL A 539 7.96 -33.01 3.52
N LEU A 540 8.65 -33.03 2.39
CA LEU A 540 8.18 -33.52 1.11
C LEU A 540 8.77 -34.92 0.87
N SER A 541 7.92 -35.94 0.86
CA SER A 541 8.33 -37.25 0.37
C SER A 541 8.32 -37.23 -1.16
N SER A 542 9.41 -37.68 -1.78
CA SER A 542 9.46 -37.78 -3.24
C SER A 542 8.39 -38.77 -3.72
N ALA A 543 7.43 -38.29 -4.51
CA ALA A 543 6.43 -39.14 -5.15
C ALA A 543 7.15 -40.25 -5.93
N ARG A 544 6.62 -41.47 -5.86
CA ARG A 544 7.10 -42.59 -6.67
C ARG A 544 7.16 -42.09 -8.11
N ALA A 545 8.27 -42.33 -8.82
CA ALA A 545 8.53 -41.84 -10.18
C ALA A 545 7.50 -42.29 -11.26
N LEU A 546 6.42 -42.94 -10.84
CA LEU A 546 5.29 -43.41 -11.62
C LEU A 546 4.09 -42.43 -11.58
N ASP A 547 3.99 -41.56 -10.57
CA ASP A 547 2.88 -40.60 -10.40
C ASP A 547 3.35 -39.17 -10.64
N LEU A 548 3.33 -38.70 -11.90
CA LEU A 548 3.63 -37.30 -12.22
C LEU A 548 2.50 -36.33 -11.81
N ASP A 549 1.29 -36.85 -11.56
CA ASP A 549 0.08 -36.04 -11.32
C ASP A 549 -0.42 -36.07 -9.86
N SER A 550 0.18 -36.90 -8.99
CA SER A 550 -0.15 -36.91 -7.56
C SER A 550 0.78 -35.95 -6.81
N ALA A 551 0.21 -34.91 -6.18
CA ALA A 551 0.94 -34.09 -5.23
C ALA A 551 1.56 -35.02 -4.17
N GLY A 552 2.89 -35.03 -4.05
CA GLY A 552 3.58 -35.84 -3.04
C GLY A 552 3.04 -35.53 -1.64
N SER A 553 3.04 -36.51 -0.75
CA SER A 553 2.66 -36.30 0.64
C SER A 553 3.57 -35.25 1.26
N ALA A 554 3.01 -34.07 1.54
CA ALA A 554 3.70 -32.92 2.10
C ALA A 554 3.16 -32.66 3.51
N VAL A 555 4.00 -32.83 4.53
CA VAL A 555 3.63 -32.49 5.91
C VAL A 555 4.26 -31.15 6.25
N THR A 556 3.44 -30.16 6.59
CA THR A 556 3.90 -28.82 7.00
C THR A 556 3.79 -28.66 8.51
N TYR A 557 4.90 -28.37 9.17
CA TYR A 557 4.97 -28.02 10.58
C TYR A 557 5.16 -26.51 10.71
N THR A 558 4.26 -25.84 11.43
CA THR A 558 4.35 -24.40 11.71
C THR A 558 4.68 -24.21 13.19
N ILE A 559 5.86 -23.63 13.46
CA ILE A 559 6.35 -23.38 14.82
C ILE A 559 6.43 -21.87 15.05
N PRO A 560 5.62 -21.28 15.95
CA PRO A 560 5.68 -19.85 16.25
C PRO A 560 7.03 -19.48 16.89
N LEU A 561 7.57 -18.33 16.51
CA LEU A 561 8.80 -17.75 17.04
C LEU A 561 8.42 -16.63 18.01
N ASP A 562 8.24 -16.95 19.29
CA ASP A 562 7.74 -15.99 20.29
C ASP A 562 8.67 -14.77 20.45
N GLN A 563 9.99 -15.00 20.47
CA GLN A 563 11.01 -13.95 20.47
C GLN A 563 12.40 -14.55 20.12
N LEU A 564 12.96 -14.19 18.96
CA LEU A 564 14.32 -14.59 18.55
C LEU A 564 15.16 -13.35 18.20
N GLY A 565 15.89 -12.84 19.18
CA GLY A 565 16.77 -11.68 19.00
C GLY A 565 18.04 -11.96 18.17
N PRO A 566 18.84 -10.92 17.90
CA PRO A 566 20.14 -11.02 17.24
C PRO A 566 21.09 -12.01 17.93
N GLY A 567 21.69 -12.92 17.16
CA GLY A 567 22.51 -14.03 17.65
C GLY A 567 21.73 -15.21 18.25
N GLY A 568 20.39 -15.13 18.27
CA GLY A 568 19.52 -16.18 18.80
C GLY A 568 19.51 -17.44 17.95
N ARG A 569 19.34 -18.59 18.61
CA ARG A 569 19.22 -19.90 17.97
C ARG A 569 17.98 -20.64 18.45
N ARG A 570 17.28 -21.31 17.54
CA ARG A 570 16.11 -22.15 17.83
C ARG A 570 16.26 -23.49 17.12
N GLU A 571 16.16 -24.57 17.87
CA GLU A 571 16.25 -25.93 17.34
C GLU A 571 14.86 -26.59 17.37
N VAL A 572 14.48 -27.24 16.27
CA VAL A 572 13.26 -28.03 16.15
C VAL A 572 13.61 -29.40 15.60
N THR A 573 13.28 -30.46 16.35
CA THR A 573 13.46 -31.84 15.90
C THR A 573 12.14 -32.40 15.38
N LEU A 574 12.13 -32.87 14.14
CA LEU A 574 10.95 -33.45 13.50
C LEU A 574 11.24 -34.90 13.11
N PRO A 575 10.35 -35.86 13.37
CA PRO A 575 10.48 -37.19 12.82
C PRO A 575 10.27 -37.13 11.29
N LEU A 576 11.20 -37.69 10.52
CA LEU A 576 11.03 -37.89 9.07
C LEU A 576 10.16 -39.14 8.80
N GLY A 577 9.25 -39.45 9.74
CA GLY A 577 8.66 -40.76 9.95
C GLY A 577 7.98 -41.38 8.73
N PRO A 578 7.77 -42.70 8.74
CA PRO A 578 7.06 -43.36 7.66
C PRO A 578 5.66 -42.76 7.53
N GLY A 579 5.13 -42.66 6.31
CA GLY A 579 3.72 -42.31 6.11
C GLY A 579 2.80 -43.32 6.80
N GLU A 580 1.48 -43.15 6.64
CA GLU A 580 0.47 -44.06 7.22
C GLU A 580 0.71 -45.55 6.91
N ASP A 581 1.49 -45.86 5.86
CA ASP A 581 1.90 -47.19 5.41
C ASP A 581 3.10 -47.83 6.16
N GLY A 582 3.73 -47.13 7.11
CA GLY A 582 4.86 -47.70 7.88
C GLY A 582 6.20 -47.82 7.13
N SER A 583 6.26 -47.43 5.85
CA SER A 583 7.51 -47.36 5.05
C SER A 583 8.00 -45.93 4.83
N LEU A 584 9.29 -45.70 5.04
CA LEU A 584 9.96 -44.41 4.84
C LEU A 584 10.52 -44.34 3.40
N ASP A 585 9.95 -43.48 2.56
CA ASP A 585 10.31 -43.34 1.15
C ASP A 585 11.39 -42.26 0.97
N LEU A 586 12.65 -42.69 0.92
CA LEU A 586 13.82 -41.84 0.61
C LEU A 586 14.02 -41.72 -0.91
N PRO A 587 14.39 -40.54 -1.44
CA PRO A 587 14.79 -39.33 -0.72
C PRO A 587 13.61 -38.49 -0.21
N VAL A 588 13.81 -37.82 0.94
CA VAL A 588 12.87 -36.87 1.54
C VAL A 588 13.47 -35.48 1.51
N THR A 589 12.73 -34.48 1.01
CA THR A 589 13.18 -33.09 0.98
C THR A 589 12.56 -32.31 2.13
N VAL A 590 13.40 -31.72 2.97
CA VAL A 590 13.00 -30.82 4.06
C VAL A 590 13.22 -29.38 3.61
N SER A 591 12.14 -28.63 3.43
CA SER A 591 12.17 -27.21 3.08
C SER A 591 11.81 -26.36 4.29
N CYS A 592 12.66 -25.39 4.62
CA CYS A 592 12.48 -24.48 5.74
C CYS A 592 12.19 -23.08 5.22
N ALA A 593 11.11 -22.46 5.70
CA ALA A 593 10.71 -21.10 5.37
C ALA A 593 10.29 -20.33 6.62
N LEU A 594 10.47 -19.01 6.63
CA LEU A 594 9.85 -18.13 7.61
C LEU A 594 8.51 -17.64 7.10
N PHE A 595 7.50 -17.73 7.93
CA PHE A 595 6.18 -17.19 7.67
C PHE A 595 5.91 -16.01 8.58
N TYR A 596 5.39 -14.93 8.03
CA TYR A 596 4.91 -13.78 8.80
C TYR A 596 3.40 -13.64 8.66
N SER A 597 2.68 -13.80 9.77
CA SER A 597 1.22 -13.68 9.86
C SER A 597 0.81 -12.22 10.05
N LEU A 598 0.10 -11.66 9.06
CA LEU A 598 -0.42 -10.29 9.17
C LEU A 598 -1.60 -10.22 10.15
N ARG A 599 -2.36 -11.30 10.29
CA ARG A 599 -3.53 -11.39 11.20
C ARG A 599 -3.15 -11.22 12.66
N GLU A 600 -2.03 -11.77 13.09
CA GLU A 600 -1.61 -11.66 14.50
C GLU A 600 -1.22 -10.23 14.89
N VAL A 601 -0.74 -9.43 13.93
CA VAL A 601 -0.29 -8.06 14.17
C VAL A 601 -1.41 -7.04 13.90
N LEU A 602 -2.22 -7.27 12.87
CA LEU A 602 -3.31 -6.37 12.48
C LEU A 602 -4.65 -6.71 13.15
N GLY A 603 -4.87 -7.95 13.59
CA GLY A 603 -6.13 -8.40 14.18
C GLY A 603 -6.53 -7.63 15.45
N GLY A 604 -5.55 -7.15 16.22
CA GLY A 604 -5.78 -6.26 17.35
C GLY A 604 -6.01 -4.78 16.99
N ALA A 605 -5.55 -4.34 15.81
CA ALA A 605 -5.56 -2.94 15.37
C ALA A 605 -6.70 -2.59 14.39
N LEU A 606 -7.26 -3.61 13.72
CA LEU A 606 -8.33 -3.49 12.72
C LEU A 606 -9.72 -3.92 13.23
N ALA A 607 -9.82 -4.61 14.37
CA ALA A 607 -11.12 -4.91 14.96
C ALA A 607 -11.83 -3.59 15.33
N PRO A 608 -13.00 -3.27 14.75
CA PRO A 608 -13.82 -2.16 15.20
C PRO A 608 -14.30 -2.53 16.60
N ARG A 609 -13.72 -1.91 17.63
CA ARG A 609 -14.17 -2.08 19.01
C ARG A 609 -15.41 -1.22 19.20
N ASP A 610 -16.53 -1.62 18.60
CA ASP A 610 -17.83 -1.17 19.07
C ASP A 610 -18.10 -1.86 20.43
N PRO A 611 -18.37 -1.10 21.50
CA PRO A 611 -18.55 -1.68 22.84
C PRO A 611 -19.85 -2.48 23.03
N PHE A 612 -20.53 -2.88 21.95
CA PHE A 612 -21.87 -3.51 22.00
C PHE A 612 -22.02 -4.84 21.25
N GLU A 613 -20.97 -5.43 20.66
CA GLU A 613 -21.07 -6.79 20.13
C GLU A 613 -20.06 -7.72 20.80
N GLU A 614 -20.57 -8.71 21.55
CA GLU A 614 -19.82 -9.88 21.98
C GLU A 614 -19.50 -10.75 20.75
N PRO A 615 -18.26 -11.26 20.58
CA PRO A 615 -17.97 -12.13 19.46
C PRO A 615 -18.63 -13.49 19.71
N SER A 616 -19.61 -13.84 18.86
CA SER A 616 -20.14 -15.20 18.79
C SER A 616 -19.01 -16.16 18.40
N SER A 617 -18.73 -17.12 19.27
CA SER A 617 -17.85 -18.25 18.98
C SER A 617 -18.54 -19.17 17.97
N GLU A 618 -18.25 -19.00 16.68
CA GLU A 618 -18.53 -20.03 15.68
C GLU A 618 -17.26 -20.87 15.47
N GLU A 619 -17.33 -22.14 15.89
CA GLU A 619 -16.38 -23.17 15.53
C GLU A 619 -16.44 -23.42 14.02
N CYS A 620 -15.46 -22.94 13.27
CA CYS A 620 -15.24 -23.37 11.88
C CYS A 620 -14.78 -24.84 11.85
N PRO A 621 -15.25 -25.66 10.88
CA PRO A 621 -14.83 -27.04 10.76
C PRO A 621 -13.37 -27.15 10.27
N PRO A 622 -12.62 -28.20 10.66
CA PRO A 622 -11.24 -28.40 10.25
C PRO A 622 -11.23 -28.93 8.81
N GLY A 623 -10.84 -28.11 7.84
CA GLY A 623 -10.76 -28.58 6.45
C GLY A 623 -10.49 -27.53 5.38
N VAL A 624 -10.52 -26.25 5.70
CA VAL A 624 -10.15 -25.18 4.76
C VAL A 624 -8.87 -24.53 5.28
N LEU A 625 -7.78 -24.69 4.52
CA LEU A 625 -6.52 -23.97 4.74
C LEU A 625 -6.85 -22.47 4.89
N PRO A 626 -6.36 -21.77 5.93
CA PRO A 626 -6.62 -20.34 6.06
C PRO A 626 -6.10 -19.64 4.81
N GLU A 627 -6.97 -18.89 4.14
CA GLU A 627 -6.57 -17.95 3.08
C GLU A 627 -5.37 -17.14 3.59
N GLN A 628 -4.23 -17.32 2.93
CA GLN A 628 -2.90 -16.90 3.41
C GLN A 628 -2.77 -15.37 3.44
N GLU A 629 -3.22 -14.74 4.51
CA GLU A 629 -2.87 -13.36 4.85
C GLU A 629 -1.49 -13.32 5.54
N GLY A 630 -0.44 -13.64 4.79
CA GLY A 630 0.92 -13.63 5.30
C GLY A 630 2.00 -13.78 4.23
N VAL A 631 3.26 -13.59 4.63
CA VAL A 631 4.43 -13.65 3.72
C VAL A 631 5.30 -14.85 4.06
N CYS A 632 5.61 -15.69 3.06
CA CYS A 632 6.54 -16.81 3.18
C CYS A 632 7.91 -16.45 2.57
N LEU A 633 8.99 -16.64 3.33
CA LEU A 633 10.37 -16.38 2.92
C LEU A 633 11.20 -17.68 3.00
N PRO A 634 11.69 -18.23 1.87
CA PRO A 634 12.43 -19.49 1.88
C PRO A 634 13.83 -19.33 2.49
N LEU A 635 14.19 -20.18 3.45
CA LEU A 635 15.50 -20.18 4.12
C LEU A 635 16.46 -21.21 3.55
N SER A 636 16.04 -22.47 3.47
CA SER A 636 16.90 -23.57 3.02
C SER A 636 16.06 -24.78 2.57
N GLU A 637 16.68 -25.59 1.73
CA GLU A 637 16.12 -26.86 1.25
C GLU A 637 17.20 -27.93 1.41
N HIS A 638 16.87 -29.03 2.09
CA HIS A 638 17.79 -30.12 2.37
C HIS A 638 17.17 -31.47 2.04
N THR A 639 17.77 -32.19 1.10
CA THR A 639 17.33 -33.53 0.73
C THR A 639 18.08 -34.59 1.52
N VAL A 640 17.34 -35.39 2.27
CA VAL A 640 17.82 -36.56 3.01
C VAL A 640 17.74 -37.79 2.13
N ASP A 641 18.90 -38.40 1.86
CA ASP A 641 19.04 -39.56 0.98
C ASP A 641 19.33 -40.87 1.75
N MET A 642 19.34 -41.99 1.03
CA MET A 642 19.59 -43.32 1.61
C MET A 642 20.93 -43.40 2.35
N LEU A 643 21.98 -42.75 1.86
CA LEU A 643 23.33 -42.84 2.43
C LEU A 643 23.45 -42.04 3.73
N GLN A 644 22.74 -40.90 3.86
CA GLN A 644 22.59 -40.19 5.13
C GLN A 644 21.76 -41.01 6.14
N GLY A 645 20.77 -41.75 5.67
CA GLY A 645 19.94 -42.63 6.49
C GLY A 645 20.63 -43.92 6.96
N LEU A 646 21.79 -44.31 6.40
CA LEU A 646 22.48 -45.54 6.79
C LEU A 646 23.05 -45.49 8.20
N ARG A 647 22.85 -46.58 8.95
CA ARG A 647 23.51 -46.80 10.25
C ARG A 647 24.64 -47.79 10.14
N PHE A 648 25.71 -47.59 10.90
CA PHE A 648 26.87 -48.47 10.92
C PHE A 648 27.11 -49.04 12.32
N PRO A 649 26.27 -49.97 12.81
CA PRO A 649 26.39 -50.52 14.15
C PRO A 649 27.74 -51.22 14.41
N GLY A 650 28.36 -51.78 13.36
CA GLY A 650 29.69 -52.40 13.44
C GLY A 650 30.87 -51.41 13.54
N LEU A 651 30.64 -50.11 13.36
CA LEU A 651 31.66 -49.06 13.40
C LEU A 651 31.59 -48.19 14.67
N ALA A 652 30.60 -48.41 15.54
CA ALA A 652 30.47 -47.67 16.79
C ALA A 652 31.56 -48.07 17.78
N ALA A 653 32.32 -47.09 18.32
CA ALA A 653 33.25 -47.32 19.40
C ALA A 653 32.49 -47.74 20.69
N PRO A 654 32.99 -48.72 21.47
CA PRO A 654 32.41 -49.00 22.78
C PRO A 654 32.51 -47.73 23.65
N PRO A 655 31.43 -47.25 24.27
CA PRO A 655 31.51 -46.07 25.10
C PRO A 655 32.50 -46.31 26.23
N VAL A 656 33.46 -45.40 26.40
CA VAL A 656 34.39 -45.36 27.52
C VAL A 656 33.55 -45.34 28.80
N ARG A 657 33.53 -46.48 29.51
CA ARG A 657 32.79 -46.65 30.76
C ARG A 657 33.36 -45.71 31.81
N ALA A 658 32.64 -44.64 32.13
CA ALA A 658 32.71 -44.06 33.47
C ALA A 658 32.14 -45.10 34.47
N PRO A 659 32.79 -45.38 35.61
CA PRO A 659 32.30 -46.37 36.55
C PRO A 659 31.06 -45.81 37.26
N GLY A 660 29.86 -46.25 36.86
CA GLY A 660 28.64 -45.86 37.56
C GLY A 660 27.32 -45.91 36.79
N GLN A 661 27.30 -46.18 35.48
CA GLN A 661 26.03 -46.33 34.74
C GLN A 661 25.91 -47.73 34.13
N LEU A 662 25.05 -48.57 34.72
CA LEU A 662 24.48 -49.72 34.01
C LEU A 662 23.79 -49.17 32.75
N GLY A 663 24.23 -49.61 31.57
CA GLY A 663 23.50 -49.34 30.33
C GLY A 663 22.08 -49.91 30.40
N PRO A 664 21.12 -49.37 29.63
CA PRO A 664 19.77 -49.91 29.64
C PRO A 664 19.79 -51.34 29.12
N ALA A 665 19.15 -52.24 29.88
CA ALA A 665 18.96 -53.62 29.48
C ALA A 665 18.27 -53.67 28.12
N GLY A 666 18.77 -54.52 27.21
CA GLY A 666 18.02 -54.89 26.01
C GLY A 666 16.64 -55.41 26.43
N ASP A 667 15.65 -55.28 25.53
CA ASP A 667 14.30 -55.79 25.78
C ASP A 667 14.38 -57.21 26.38
N PRO A 668 13.90 -57.43 27.62
CA PRO A 668 14.00 -58.71 28.29
C PRO A 668 13.29 -59.81 27.48
N VAL A 669 12.29 -59.46 26.66
CA VAL A 669 11.60 -60.40 25.78
C VAL A 669 12.46 -60.77 24.58
N HIS A 670 13.11 -59.81 23.92
CA HIS A 670 14.04 -60.09 22.83
C HIS A 670 15.28 -60.89 23.29
N THR A 671 15.79 -60.57 24.48
CA THR A 671 16.94 -61.27 25.09
C THR A 671 16.55 -62.68 25.55
N PHE A 672 15.35 -62.87 26.10
CA PHE A 672 14.75 -64.18 26.41
C PHE A 672 14.50 -65.01 25.14
N LEU A 673 13.94 -64.42 24.07
CA LEU A 673 13.71 -65.10 22.80
C LEU A 673 15.02 -65.45 22.07
N GLN A 674 16.09 -64.68 22.24
CA GLN A 674 17.44 -65.03 21.75
C GLN A 674 18.09 -66.15 22.58
N THR A 675 17.90 -66.18 23.90
CA THR A 675 18.50 -67.20 24.78
C THR A 675 17.75 -68.53 24.78
N CYS A 676 16.45 -68.54 24.47
CA CYS A 676 15.67 -69.76 24.24
C CYS A 676 15.96 -70.45 22.90
N ARG A 677 16.81 -69.87 22.04
CA ARG A 677 17.20 -70.44 20.75
C ARG A 677 18.53 -71.16 20.88
N GLY A 678 18.50 -72.48 20.75
CA GLY A 678 19.70 -73.29 20.52
C GLY A 678 20.45 -72.80 19.27
N PRO A 679 21.72 -73.22 19.07
CA PRO A 679 22.67 -72.64 18.12
C PRO A 679 22.36 -72.89 16.63
N GLY A 680 21.15 -72.56 16.18
CA GLY A 680 20.69 -72.75 14.79
C GLY A 680 19.33 -72.12 14.42
N GLY A 681 18.59 -71.47 15.33
CA GLY A 681 17.28 -70.90 15.01
C GLY A 681 17.29 -69.38 14.83
N GLN A 682 17.19 -68.86 13.59
CA GLN A 682 16.82 -67.46 13.33
C GLN A 682 15.29 -67.38 13.17
N LEU A 683 14.58 -66.54 13.96
CA LEU A 683 13.26 -66.06 13.55
C LEU A 683 13.51 -65.14 12.37
N ALA A 684 13.26 -65.67 11.19
CA ALA A 684 13.12 -64.88 10.00
C ALA A 684 11.63 -64.65 9.79
N GLY A 685 11.22 -63.37 9.75
CA GLY A 685 9.96 -63.00 9.10
C GLY A 685 9.97 -63.49 7.64
N PRO A 686 8.81 -63.54 6.97
CA PRO A 686 8.71 -64.06 5.60
C PRO A 686 9.70 -63.41 4.61
N GLU A 687 10.14 -62.18 4.86
CA GLU A 687 11.17 -61.48 4.06
C GLU A 687 12.62 -61.91 4.34
N SER A 688 12.97 -62.24 5.58
CA SER A 688 14.31 -62.73 5.94
C SER A 688 14.53 -64.19 5.53
N LEU A 689 13.45 -64.96 5.32
CA LEU A 689 13.53 -66.27 4.68
C LEU A 689 13.77 -66.13 3.17
N ARG A 690 13.14 -65.16 2.48
CA ARG A 690 13.40 -64.89 1.04
C ARG A 690 14.82 -64.39 0.76
N ALA A 691 15.37 -63.55 1.63
CA ALA A 691 16.74 -63.03 1.51
C ALA A 691 17.84 -64.10 1.60
N LYS A 692 17.56 -65.27 2.19
CA LYS A 692 18.50 -66.40 2.27
C LYS A 692 18.65 -67.19 0.97
N TYR A 693 17.71 -67.07 0.02
CA TYR A 693 17.65 -67.92 -1.18
C TYR A 693 17.81 -67.15 -2.51
N LEU A 694 17.87 -65.81 -2.48
CA LEU A 694 18.10 -64.97 -3.67
C LEU A 694 19.50 -64.34 -3.62
N PRO A 695 20.25 -64.31 -4.74
CA PRO A 695 21.52 -63.61 -4.79
C PRO A 695 21.31 -62.10 -4.52
N PRO A 696 22.21 -61.43 -3.79
CA PRO A 696 22.09 -60.00 -3.52
C PRO A 696 22.06 -59.22 -4.84
N SER A 697 21.25 -58.16 -4.87
CA SER A 697 21.24 -57.24 -5.99
C SER A 697 22.52 -56.41 -5.96
N VAL A 698 23.28 -56.42 -7.06
CA VAL A 698 24.56 -55.71 -7.18
C VAL A 698 24.46 -54.64 -8.25
N ALA A 699 24.96 -53.44 -7.93
CA ALA A 699 25.17 -52.37 -8.91
C ALA A 699 26.61 -51.84 -8.82
N THR A 700 27.22 -51.54 -9.97
CA THR A 700 28.59 -51.02 -10.06
C THR A 700 28.62 -49.72 -10.84
N ILE A 701 29.43 -48.76 -10.36
CA ILE A 701 29.68 -47.47 -11.01
C ILE A 701 31.19 -47.28 -11.09
N ARG A 702 31.71 -46.85 -12.24
CA ARG A 702 33.15 -46.60 -12.42
C ARG A 702 33.40 -45.11 -12.63
N VAL A 703 34.37 -44.56 -11.92
CA VAL A 703 34.70 -43.13 -11.95
C VAL A 703 36.20 -42.97 -12.19
N SER A 704 36.62 -42.04 -13.03
CA SER A 704 38.04 -41.81 -13.29
C SER A 704 38.77 -41.42 -12.00
N ALA A 705 39.96 -42.00 -11.79
CA ALA A 705 40.75 -41.70 -10.60
C ALA A 705 41.27 -40.25 -10.63
N GLU A 706 41.44 -39.66 -11.81
CA GLU A 706 41.85 -38.27 -12.00
C GLU A 706 40.76 -37.28 -11.58
N LEU A 707 39.50 -37.50 -11.97
CA LEU A 707 38.36 -36.68 -11.56
C LEU A 707 38.18 -36.69 -10.03
N LEU A 708 38.32 -37.86 -9.41
CA LEU A 708 38.25 -37.97 -7.94
C LEU A 708 39.40 -37.25 -7.24
N ARG A 709 40.64 -37.39 -7.73
CA ARG A 709 41.80 -36.66 -7.17
C ARG A 709 41.65 -35.14 -7.32
N ALA A 710 41.19 -34.67 -8.49
CA ALA A 710 40.92 -33.25 -8.72
C ALA A 710 39.79 -32.72 -7.84
N ALA A 711 38.76 -33.54 -7.58
CA ALA A 711 37.64 -33.15 -6.73
C ALA A 711 37.97 -33.12 -5.23
N PHE A 712 38.77 -34.05 -4.75
CA PHE A 712 39.14 -34.14 -3.33
C PHE A 712 40.22 -33.11 -2.92
N GLY A 713 40.99 -32.60 -3.87
CA GLY A 713 42.03 -31.59 -3.62
C GLY A 713 43.12 -32.07 -2.64
N ASP A 714 43.93 -31.13 -2.14
CA ASP A 714 45.06 -31.43 -1.24
C ASP A 714 44.61 -31.93 0.15
N SER A 715 43.34 -31.74 0.52
CA SER A 715 42.77 -32.16 1.82
C SER A 715 42.81 -33.67 2.06
N HIS A 716 43.01 -34.47 1.00
CA HIS A 716 43.09 -35.94 1.03
C HIS A 716 44.42 -36.49 0.50
N ALA A 717 45.46 -35.66 0.36
CA ALA A 717 46.72 -35.97 -0.35
C ALA A 717 47.64 -37.07 0.24
N GLY A 718 47.19 -37.82 1.25
CA GLY A 718 48.02 -38.84 1.94
C GLY A 718 47.37 -40.22 2.15
N GLY A 719 46.12 -40.44 1.76
CA GLY A 719 45.38 -41.71 1.97
C GLY A 719 45.07 -42.48 0.67
N PRO A 720 44.71 -43.78 0.75
CA PRO A 720 44.28 -44.54 -0.43
C PRO A 720 43.01 -43.92 -1.04
N LEU A 721 42.95 -43.84 -2.37
CA LEU A 721 41.84 -43.18 -3.08
C LEU A 721 40.49 -43.85 -2.77
N CYS A 722 40.50 -45.18 -2.55
CA CYS A 722 39.33 -45.94 -2.10
C CYS A 722 38.73 -45.40 -0.79
N SER A 723 39.54 -45.10 0.22
CA SER A 723 39.03 -44.61 1.50
C SER A 723 38.59 -43.16 1.41
N ALA A 724 39.30 -42.34 0.63
CA ALA A 724 38.90 -40.95 0.37
C ALA A 724 37.53 -40.89 -0.35
N THR A 725 37.32 -41.77 -1.33
CA THR A 725 36.03 -41.88 -2.04
C THR A 725 34.91 -42.32 -1.10
N LEU A 726 35.18 -43.27 -0.20
CA LEU A 726 34.18 -43.74 0.77
C LEU A 726 33.84 -42.67 1.80
N GLN A 727 34.85 -41.95 2.28
CA GLN A 727 34.68 -40.82 3.21
C GLN A 727 33.86 -39.70 2.55
N TRP A 728 34.13 -39.38 1.28
CA TRP A 728 33.37 -38.39 0.53
C TRP A 728 31.92 -38.81 0.31
N LEU A 729 31.68 -40.08 -0.06
CA LEU A 729 30.32 -40.62 -0.18
C LEU A 729 29.54 -40.56 1.13
N LEU A 730 30.21 -40.59 2.29
CA LEU A 730 29.57 -40.55 3.60
C LEU A 730 29.74 -39.20 4.32
N ALA A 731 30.20 -38.13 3.65
CA ALA A 731 30.59 -36.88 4.31
C ALA A 731 29.47 -36.24 5.18
N GLU A 732 28.21 -36.48 4.82
CA GLU A 732 27.01 -36.00 5.53
C GLU A 732 26.51 -37.01 6.60
N ASN A 733 27.27 -38.08 6.88
CA ASN A 733 26.97 -39.14 7.83
C ASN A 733 28.05 -39.20 8.92
N THR A 734 27.66 -39.50 10.16
CA THR A 734 28.58 -39.58 11.32
C THR A 734 29.66 -40.66 11.17
N ALA A 735 29.46 -41.65 10.29
CA ALA A 735 30.44 -42.70 10.02
C ALA A 735 31.66 -42.23 9.20
N ALA A 736 31.61 -41.08 8.53
CA ALA A 736 32.74 -40.58 7.74
C ALA A 736 34.02 -40.40 8.56
N ASP A 737 33.91 -39.93 9.81
CA ASP A 737 35.07 -39.75 10.68
C ASP A 737 35.71 -41.09 11.06
N VAL A 738 34.91 -42.14 11.25
CA VAL A 738 35.40 -43.49 11.54
C VAL A 738 36.06 -44.11 10.30
N VAL A 739 35.48 -43.92 9.12
CA VAL A 739 36.07 -44.34 7.84
C VAL A 739 37.40 -43.66 7.59
N ARG A 740 37.50 -42.35 7.91
CA ARG A 740 38.76 -41.59 7.85
C ARG A 740 39.80 -42.16 8.81
N ALA A 741 39.41 -42.40 10.06
CA ALA A 741 40.32 -42.89 11.10
C ALA A 741 40.88 -44.30 10.82
N GLN A 742 40.08 -45.17 10.19
CA GLN A 742 40.44 -46.57 9.94
C GLN A 742 40.83 -46.87 8.48
N ALA A 743 40.81 -45.88 7.59
CA ALA A 743 41.13 -46.00 6.16
C ALA A 743 40.38 -47.16 5.45
N LEU A 744 39.08 -47.31 5.74
CA LEU A 744 38.26 -48.41 5.21
C LEU A 744 37.96 -48.26 3.72
N SER A 745 38.00 -49.37 2.97
CA SER A 745 37.57 -49.46 1.57
C SER A 745 36.21 -50.14 1.38
N SER A 746 35.64 -50.70 2.45
CA SER A 746 34.29 -51.28 2.44
C SER A 746 33.59 -51.11 3.77
N VAL A 747 32.29 -50.83 3.75
CA VAL A 747 31.44 -50.70 4.94
C VAL A 747 30.11 -51.38 4.74
N GLN A 748 29.54 -51.91 5.81
CA GLN A 748 28.19 -52.48 5.85
C GLN A 748 27.32 -51.60 6.74
N GLY A 749 26.28 -51.03 6.14
CA GLY A 749 25.28 -50.22 6.81
C GLY A 749 23.92 -50.90 6.83
N VAL A 750 23.07 -50.47 7.76
CA VAL A 750 21.68 -50.89 7.90
C VAL A 750 20.78 -49.74 7.45
N ALA A 751 19.88 -50.02 6.51
CA ALA A 751 18.90 -49.08 5.98
C ALA A 751 17.74 -48.85 6.99
N PRO A 752 16.91 -47.80 6.80
CA PRO A 752 15.84 -47.49 7.75
C PRO A 752 14.77 -48.58 7.94
N ASP A 753 14.61 -49.45 6.95
CA ASP A 753 13.72 -50.62 7.00
C ASP A 753 14.40 -51.86 7.62
N GLY A 754 15.66 -51.75 8.05
CA GLY A 754 16.44 -52.83 8.64
C GLY A 754 17.23 -53.69 7.66
N ALA A 755 17.17 -53.41 6.35
CA ALA A 755 17.93 -54.18 5.35
C ALA A 755 19.42 -53.81 5.33
N ASP A 756 20.28 -54.78 5.09
CA ASP A 756 21.72 -54.55 4.95
C ASP A 756 22.08 -53.97 3.56
N ILE A 757 22.94 -52.96 3.56
CA ILE A 757 23.58 -52.39 2.37
C ILE A 757 25.09 -52.40 2.56
N ARG A 758 25.81 -53.01 1.61
CA ARG A 758 27.27 -53.03 1.59
C ARG A 758 27.79 -52.12 0.49
N LEU A 759 28.69 -51.21 0.87
CA LEU A 759 29.43 -50.33 -0.02
C LEU A 759 30.87 -50.83 -0.11
N ILE A 760 31.35 -51.11 -1.32
CA ILE A 760 32.71 -51.60 -1.57
C ILE A 760 33.34 -50.69 -2.63
N ILE A 761 34.54 -50.17 -2.35
CA ILE A 761 35.28 -49.32 -3.27
C ILE A 761 36.60 -50.00 -3.65
N ARG A 762 36.85 -50.12 -4.96
CA ARG A 762 38.03 -50.79 -5.51
C ARG A 762 38.67 -49.95 -6.62
N GLU A 763 39.99 -49.91 -6.68
CA GLU A 763 40.70 -49.37 -7.84
C GLU A 763 40.76 -50.45 -8.95
N VAL A 764 40.41 -50.06 -10.17
CA VAL A 764 40.31 -50.95 -11.33
C VAL A 764 40.91 -50.25 -12.55
N SER A 765 41.70 -50.98 -13.34
CA SER A 765 42.18 -50.49 -14.63
C SER A 765 41.17 -50.83 -15.73
N VAL A 766 40.74 -49.82 -16.48
CA VAL A 766 39.84 -50.02 -17.62
C VAL A 766 40.66 -50.01 -18.90
N THR A 767 40.70 -51.15 -19.58
CA THR A 767 41.35 -51.32 -20.88
C THR A 767 40.45 -50.78 -22.00
N ASP A 768 41.03 -50.45 -23.16
CA ASP A 768 40.34 -50.14 -24.43
C ASP A 768 39.76 -48.72 -24.64
N LEU A 769 39.76 -47.84 -23.64
CA LEU A 769 39.21 -46.47 -23.71
C LEU A 769 40.15 -45.39 -24.27
N CYS A 770 41.45 -45.45 -23.94
CA CYS A 770 42.44 -44.45 -24.33
C CYS A 770 43.48 -45.04 -25.30
N PRO A 771 43.96 -44.25 -26.28
CA PRO A 771 45.10 -44.64 -27.12
C PRO A 771 46.42 -44.70 -26.33
N ALA A 772 46.52 -44.01 -25.19
CA ALA A 772 47.73 -43.88 -24.37
C ALA A 772 47.97 -45.01 -23.34
N GLY A 773 47.02 -45.93 -23.14
CA GLY A 773 47.13 -47.03 -22.15
C GLY A 773 45.87 -47.25 -21.31
N PRO A 774 45.87 -48.19 -20.34
CA PRO A 774 44.74 -48.46 -19.46
C PRO A 774 44.47 -47.27 -18.52
N LEU A 775 43.21 -46.86 -18.43
CA LEU A 775 42.75 -45.76 -17.58
C LEU A 775 42.54 -46.27 -16.15
N GLN A 776 43.08 -45.55 -15.15
CA GLN A 776 42.83 -45.86 -13.74
C GLN A 776 41.46 -45.33 -13.31
N ALA A 777 40.61 -46.21 -12.80
CA ALA A 777 39.26 -45.88 -12.34
C ALA A 777 39.01 -46.45 -10.94
N VAL A 778 38.03 -45.88 -10.25
CA VAL A 778 37.50 -46.37 -8.97
C VAL A 778 36.12 -46.96 -9.24
N GLU A 779 35.95 -48.25 -8.91
CA GLU A 779 34.68 -48.97 -8.96
C GLU A 779 34.00 -48.90 -7.59
N ILE A 780 32.80 -48.32 -7.57
CA ILE A 780 31.90 -48.27 -6.42
C ILE A 780 30.87 -49.37 -6.63
N GLN A 781 30.94 -50.42 -5.81
CA GLN A 781 30.03 -51.55 -5.81
C GLN A 781 29.06 -51.45 -4.63
N LEU A 782 27.77 -51.59 -4.93
CA LEU A 782 26.65 -51.59 -3.99
C LEU A 782 26.03 -52.98 -3.95
N GLU A 783 25.89 -53.58 -2.76
CA GLU A 783 25.22 -54.87 -2.56
C GLU A 783 24.09 -54.72 -1.53
N SER A 784 22.90 -55.24 -1.83
CA SER A 784 21.80 -55.35 -0.85
C SER A 784 20.91 -56.56 -1.14
N SER A 785 20.27 -57.09 -0.10
CA SER A 785 19.21 -58.10 -0.22
C SER A 785 17.89 -57.52 -0.77
N SER A 786 17.70 -56.20 -0.69
CA SER A 786 16.53 -55.49 -1.19
C SER A 786 16.86 -54.70 -2.46
N LEU A 787 16.12 -54.98 -3.53
CA LEU A 787 16.27 -54.25 -4.80
C LEU A 787 15.92 -52.76 -4.63
N ALA A 788 14.88 -52.44 -3.86
CA ALA A 788 14.47 -51.06 -3.62
C ALA A 788 15.56 -50.26 -2.92
N ASN A 789 16.18 -50.82 -1.89
CA ASN A 789 17.28 -50.17 -1.17
C ASN A 789 18.55 -50.05 -2.01
N MET A 790 18.85 -51.06 -2.82
CA MET A 790 19.93 -50.97 -3.80
C MET A 790 19.67 -49.81 -4.77
N CYS A 791 18.47 -49.69 -5.34
CA CYS A 791 18.12 -48.59 -6.24
C CYS A 791 18.21 -47.21 -5.57
N ARG A 792 17.72 -47.08 -4.32
CA ARG A 792 17.79 -45.83 -3.54
C ARG A 792 19.23 -45.44 -3.20
N ALA A 793 20.06 -46.39 -2.74
CA ALA A 793 21.48 -46.15 -2.45
C ALA A 793 22.26 -45.83 -3.73
N HIS A 794 21.99 -46.55 -4.81
CA HIS A 794 22.57 -46.27 -6.12
C HIS A 794 22.19 -44.88 -6.63
N HIS A 795 20.93 -44.46 -6.48
CA HIS A 795 20.49 -43.11 -6.84
C HIS A 795 21.22 -42.03 -6.02
N ALA A 796 21.39 -42.22 -4.71
CA ALA A 796 22.16 -41.32 -3.85
C ALA A 796 23.63 -41.19 -4.29
N VAL A 797 24.30 -42.31 -4.62
CA VAL A 797 25.68 -42.29 -5.15
C VAL A 797 25.75 -41.52 -6.47
N VAL A 798 24.86 -41.81 -7.42
CA VAL A 798 24.85 -41.13 -8.72
C VAL A 798 24.57 -39.63 -8.56
N GLY A 799 23.64 -39.25 -7.69
CA GLY A 799 23.33 -37.84 -7.43
C GLY A 799 24.52 -37.06 -6.86
N ARG A 800 25.31 -37.67 -5.95
CA ARG A 800 26.56 -37.07 -5.46
C ARG A 800 27.60 -36.96 -6.57
N LEU A 801 27.76 -37.99 -7.41
CA LEU A 801 28.71 -37.98 -8.53
C LEU A 801 28.35 -36.94 -9.59
N GLN A 802 27.06 -36.78 -9.91
CA GLN A 802 26.57 -35.74 -10.82
C GLN A 802 26.90 -34.33 -10.30
N ARG A 803 26.68 -34.07 -9.00
CA ARG A 803 27.07 -32.80 -8.36
C ARG A 803 28.57 -32.55 -8.48
N LEU A 804 29.39 -33.58 -8.26
CA LEU A 804 30.85 -33.50 -8.39
C LEU A 804 31.27 -33.17 -9.83
N VAL A 805 30.70 -33.85 -10.84
CA VAL A 805 31.02 -33.59 -12.25
C VAL A 805 30.65 -32.17 -12.66
N VAL A 806 29.47 -31.67 -12.27
CA VAL A 806 29.04 -30.29 -12.57
C VAL A 806 29.98 -29.26 -11.92
N GLN A 807 30.40 -29.49 -10.67
CA GLN A 807 31.34 -28.62 -9.97
C GLN A 807 32.74 -28.59 -10.62
N GLN A 808 33.21 -29.73 -11.13
CA GLN A 808 34.50 -29.82 -11.82
C GLN A 808 34.45 -29.26 -13.24
N ALA A 809 33.36 -29.46 -13.97
CA ALA A 809 33.15 -28.86 -15.29
C ALA A 809 33.22 -27.33 -15.24
N ALA A 810 32.70 -26.71 -14.18
CA ALA A 810 32.80 -25.27 -13.95
C ALA A 810 34.24 -24.76 -13.71
N ARG A 811 35.18 -25.65 -13.33
CA ARG A 811 36.59 -25.32 -13.06
C ARG A 811 37.51 -25.52 -14.28
N GLY A 812 36.95 -25.93 -15.43
CA GLY A 812 37.66 -25.97 -16.71
C GLY A 812 38.68 -27.10 -16.87
N SER A 813 38.45 -28.27 -16.27
CA SER A 813 39.35 -29.43 -16.43
C SER A 813 39.36 -29.94 -17.88
N SER A 814 40.54 -30.15 -18.46
CA SER A 814 40.70 -30.75 -19.78
C SER A 814 40.27 -32.22 -19.76
N PRO A 815 39.41 -32.68 -20.68
CA PRO A 815 39.04 -34.09 -20.75
C PRO A 815 40.27 -34.95 -21.14
N PRO A 816 40.36 -36.20 -20.68
CA PRO A 816 41.38 -37.13 -21.15
C PRO A 816 41.23 -37.41 -22.65
N ASP A 817 42.31 -37.81 -23.31
CA ASP A 817 42.31 -38.20 -24.74
C ASP A 817 41.60 -39.55 -24.91
N LEU A 818 40.36 -39.52 -25.42
CA LEU A 818 39.46 -40.66 -25.48
C LEU A 818 39.20 -41.09 -26.92
N ARG A 819 39.04 -42.40 -27.14
CA ARG A 819 38.61 -42.92 -28.45
C ARG A 819 37.17 -42.53 -28.73
N LEU A 820 36.97 -41.50 -29.56
CA LEU A 820 35.66 -40.94 -29.92
C LEU A 820 34.67 -41.99 -30.45
N GLN A 821 35.16 -43.01 -31.18
CA GLN A 821 34.34 -44.11 -31.70
C GLN A 821 33.71 -44.97 -30.59
N TYR A 822 34.42 -45.17 -29.48
CA TYR A 822 33.92 -45.96 -28.35
C TYR A 822 32.84 -45.21 -27.57
N LEU A 823 33.01 -43.89 -27.40
CA LEU A 823 32.00 -43.03 -26.76
C LEU A 823 30.71 -42.96 -27.58
N HIS A 824 30.80 -42.80 -28.91
CA HIS A 824 29.61 -42.83 -29.78
C HIS A 824 28.87 -44.16 -29.71
N GLN A 825 29.59 -45.29 -29.64
CA GLN A 825 28.97 -46.61 -29.49
C GLN A 825 28.27 -46.77 -28.14
N ILE A 826 28.89 -46.30 -27.05
CA ILE A 826 28.29 -46.30 -25.72
C ILE A 826 27.04 -45.43 -25.72
N GLN A 827 27.11 -44.20 -26.25
CA GLN A 827 25.97 -43.29 -26.32
C GLN A 827 24.82 -43.91 -27.12
N ALA A 828 25.08 -44.45 -28.31
CA ALA A 828 24.05 -45.09 -29.13
C ALA A 828 23.39 -46.27 -28.40
N ASN A 829 24.17 -47.11 -27.71
CA ASN A 829 23.64 -48.21 -26.91
C ASN A 829 22.76 -47.69 -25.75
N HIS A 830 23.20 -46.65 -25.03
CA HIS A 830 22.43 -46.05 -23.94
C HIS A 830 21.14 -45.38 -24.44
N GLU A 831 21.16 -44.70 -25.59
CA GLU A 831 19.95 -44.12 -26.21
C GLU A 831 18.93 -45.19 -26.62
N THR A 832 19.40 -46.35 -27.10
CA THR A 832 18.48 -47.48 -27.42
C THR A 832 17.82 -48.04 -26.17
N LEU A 833 18.57 -48.22 -25.09
CA LEU A 833 18.05 -48.72 -23.81
C LEU A 833 17.13 -47.69 -23.15
N LEU A 834 17.42 -46.40 -23.27
CA LEU A 834 16.57 -45.32 -22.74
C LEU A 834 15.23 -45.27 -23.46
N ARG A 835 15.22 -45.41 -24.80
CA ARG A 835 13.99 -45.57 -25.58
C ARG A 835 13.21 -46.81 -25.14
N GLU A 836 13.88 -47.93 -24.87
CA GLU A 836 13.24 -49.14 -24.34
C GLU A 836 12.59 -48.89 -22.96
N VAL A 837 13.29 -48.22 -22.03
CA VAL A 837 12.71 -47.85 -20.72
C VAL A 837 11.46 -46.97 -20.87
N GLN A 838 11.49 -45.97 -21.76
CA GLN A 838 10.33 -45.12 -22.02
C GLN A 838 9.13 -45.94 -22.52
N THR A 839 9.36 -46.83 -23.50
CA THR A 839 8.28 -47.69 -24.04
C THR A 839 7.71 -48.66 -23.00
N LEU A 840 8.56 -49.21 -22.11
CA LEU A 840 8.12 -50.12 -21.06
C LEU A 840 7.37 -49.38 -19.94
N ARG A 841 7.77 -48.14 -19.63
CA ARG A 841 7.06 -47.28 -18.68
C ARG A 841 5.65 -46.95 -19.17
N ASP A 842 5.52 -46.53 -20.42
CA ASP A 842 4.22 -46.16 -21.00
C ASP A 842 3.28 -47.38 -21.10
N ARG A 843 3.84 -48.59 -21.26
CA ARG A 843 3.10 -49.86 -21.16
C ARG A 843 2.63 -50.21 -19.75
N LEU A 844 3.45 -49.96 -18.72
CA LEU A 844 3.06 -50.19 -17.32
C LEU A 844 1.86 -49.36 -16.87
N CYS A 845 1.63 -48.20 -17.48
CA CYS A 845 0.45 -47.37 -17.22
C CYS A 845 -0.84 -47.93 -17.86
N THR A 846 -0.76 -48.95 -18.72
CA THR A 846 -1.88 -49.45 -19.56
C THR A 846 -2.15 -50.96 -19.46
N GLU A 847 -1.27 -51.75 -18.84
CA GLU A 847 -1.35 -53.23 -18.80
C GLU A 847 -1.99 -53.80 -17.50
N ASP A 848 -2.69 -54.94 -17.64
CA ASP A 848 -3.21 -55.75 -16.52
C ASP A 848 -2.09 -56.38 -15.65
N GLU A 849 -2.39 -56.84 -14.42
CA GLU A 849 -1.40 -57.34 -13.45
C GLU A 849 -0.45 -58.45 -13.95
N ALA A 850 -0.89 -59.29 -14.90
CA ALA A 850 -0.03 -60.31 -15.48
C ALA A 850 0.98 -59.73 -16.49
N GLY A 851 0.59 -58.68 -17.23
CA GLY A 851 1.47 -57.92 -18.14
C GLY A 851 2.46 -57.07 -17.37
N SER A 852 2.02 -56.44 -16.28
CA SER A 852 2.87 -55.59 -15.43
C SER A 852 4.05 -56.36 -14.82
N CYS A 853 3.88 -57.64 -14.46
CA CYS A 853 4.96 -58.48 -13.95
C CYS A 853 6.04 -58.79 -15.02
N ALA A 854 5.63 -59.11 -16.25
CA ALA A 854 6.56 -59.35 -17.35
C ALA A 854 7.30 -58.07 -17.75
N THR A 855 6.59 -56.95 -17.77
CA THR A 855 7.14 -55.62 -18.06
C THR A 855 8.11 -55.16 -16.95
N ALA A 856 7.82 -55.44 -15.67
CA ALA A 856 8.73 -55.18 -14.55
C ALA A 856 10.01 -56.04 -14.61
N GLN A 857 9.90 -57.32 -14.98
CA GLN A 857 11.07 -58.18 -15.20
C GLN A 857 11.95 -57.67 -16.36
N ARG A 858 11.33 -57.21 -17.44
CA ARG A 858 12.06 -56.61 -18.56
C ARG A 858 12.74 -55.31 -18.16
N LEU A 859 12.08 -54.43 -17.41
CA LEU A 859 12.69 -53.23 -16.84
C LEU A 859 13.88 -53.55 -15.95
N LEU A 860 13.80 -54.59 -15.11
CA LEU A 860 14.91 -55.04 -14.29
C LEU A 860 16.10 -55.50 -15.14
N GLN A 861 15.84 -56.19 -16.26
CA GLN A 861 16.87 -56.63 -17.19
C GLN A 861 17.54 -55.43 -17.91
N VAL A 862 16.74 -54.47 -18.37
CA VAL A 862 17.23 -53.23 -18.99
C VAL A 862 18.02 -52.40 -17.98
N TYR A 863 17.56 -52.31 -16.73
CA TYR A 863 18.30 -51.68 -15.63
C TYR A 863 19.68 -52.33 -15.42
N LYS A 864 19.75 -53.67 -15.42
CA LYS A 864 21.04 -54.40 -15.32
C LYS A 864 21.94 -54.12 -16.53
N GLN A 865 21.38 -54.03 -17.75
CA GLN A 865 22.13 -53.74 -18.98
C GLN A 865 22.67 -52.31 -19.01
N LEU A 866 21.89 -51.32 -18.54
CA LEU A 866 22.36 -49.93 -18.39
C LEU A 866 23.51 -49.79 -17.39
N ARG A 867 23.72 -50.80 -16.53
CA ARG A 867 24.73 -50.78 -15.46
C ARG A 867 25.85 -51.80 -15.67
N SER A 868 25.79 -52.62 -16.73
CA SER A 868 26.83 -53.59 -17.11
C SER A 868 27.00 -53.63 -18.64
N PRO A 869 28.15 -53.18 -19.21
CA PRO A 869 29.39 -52.77 -18.54
C PRO A 869 29.35 -51.28 -18.14
N SER A 870 29.10 -51.02 -16.85
CA SER A 870 29.45 -49.83 -16.06
C SER A 870 29.47 -48.47 -16.76
N LEU A 871 28.57 -47.58 -16.33
CA LEU A 871 28.66 -46.13 -16.52
C LEU A 871 30.05 -45.67 -16.03
N LEU A 872 30.91 -45.26 -16.97
CA LEU A 872 32.24 -44.71 -16.72
C LEU A 872 32.13 -43.19 -16.75
N LEU A 873 32.30 -42.55 -15.59
CA LEU A 873 32.35 -41.10 -15.47
C LEU A 873 33.80 -40.64 -15.60
N LEU A 874 34.08 -39.80 -16.59
CA LEU A 874 35.42 -39.35 -16.96
C LEU A 874 35.73 -37.96 -16.46
#